data_AF-A0A3S5GGL0-F1
#
_entry.id   AF-A0A3S5GGL0-F1
#
_cell.length_a   1.000
_cell.length_b   1.000
_cell.length_c   1.000
_cell.angle_alpha   90.00
_cell.angle_beta   90.00
_cell.angle_gamma   90.00
#
_symmetry.space_group_name_H-M   'P 1'
#
loop_
_entity.id
_entity.type
_entity.pdbx_description
1 polymer ?
#
loop_
_entity_poly.entity_id
_entity_poly.type
_entity_poly.pdbx_seq_one_letter_code
_entity_poly.pdbx_strand_id
1 'polypeptide(L)'
;MSGSLRQALFPLLRAAFRLLPLSEGQRDRLRTRLLARHGDWVPPPPKGQQDAAGPSSSAQLRWRADEAAIGHRRYQQAALPDPVPATLVAFYLPQFHTFAENDAWWGKGFTEWRNVTRALPQFEGHIQPRLPADLGFYDLRNPQVMRDQAQLAAEHGIGAFCFYYYWFSGRTLMEDPLQQWLADDSIDLPFCLCWANENWARRWDGRDEDILIGQQHSAEDDLAFIAHVAPYLRDRRALKVDGRPMLLVYRPHLLPDARATAERWRRWCRDHGVGEIHLAYVQGFERPDPRDIGFDAAVEFPPNMSNPASLSAQQWLLNPEFNGDVRDWRELAAEIGARPLPDYPLYPGVNPGWDNEARRSGRGRVYLHASPRGYRDWLRRTVHERLSAAPQDQRLVFINAWNEWAEGAVLEPDARLGHAWLQATREALLPLPATSPQPAVHVHAWYLETLPELLSALREAALPWRIIVTTPAQQLDAVQQALASHGLQGEVIAVANHGRDILPFLEVAERLLQDQHDLVLKLHTKRSTHRDNGDQWRQELLQRLLHGGRAARIHAAFQADPGLGMVVAEGHLLPVADFIGGNGPALQRLRARLGLPPAQAAVFGAGSMGWWRLQALRPLLDAHLYRSAFDPEQGQTDATLAHAIERVFGECCTHSGLRVATAASCLGEADPAGSDYAYARRS
;
A
#
# COMPACT_ATOMS: atom_id res chain seq x y z
N MET A 1 -28.65 -9.29 26.72
CA MET A 1 -27.24 -9.35 27.15
C MET A 1 -26.63 -7.96 27.07
N SER A 2 -25.93 -7.51 28.11
CA SER A 2 -25.21 -6.23 28.09
C SER A 2 -24.12 -6.23 27.01
N GLY A 3 -23.75 -5.05 26.50
CA GLY A 3 -22.69 -4.92 25.47
C GLY A 3 -21.33 -5.50 25.92
N SER A 4 -21.03 -5.39 27.22
CA SER A 4 -19.85 -5.98 27.85
C SER A 4 -19.85 -7.52 27.81
N LEU A 5 -20.99 -8.18 28.03
CA LEU A 5 -21.09 -9.65 27.93
C LEU A 5 -20.88 -10.12 26.47
N ARG A 6 -21.40 -9.38 25.48
CA ARG A 6 -21.21 -9.69 24.06
C ARG A 6 -19.74 -9.58 23.65
N GLN A 7 -19.05 -8.52 24.07
CA GLN A 7 -17.61 -8.33 23.82
C GLN A 7 -16.75 -9.44 24.43
N ALA A 8 -17.09 -9.95 25.61
CA ALA A 8 -16.35 -11.03 26.26
C ALA A 8 -16.64 -12.42 25.67
N LEU A 9 -17.90 -12.72 25.30
CA LEU A 9 -18.31 -14.03 24.80
C LEU A 9 -18.03 -14.24 23.31
N PHE A 10 -18.09 -13.19 22.50
CA PHE A 10 -17.91 -13.31 21.04
C PHE A 10 -16.56 -13.91 20.62
N PRO A 11 -15.41 -13.53 21.21
CA PRO A 11 -14.13 -14.18 20.92
C PRO A 11 -14.12 -15.69 21.23
N LEU A 12 -14.75 -16.10 22.34
CA LEU A 12 -14.87 -17.50 22.73
C LEU A 12 -15.74 -18.28 21.74
N LEU A 13 -16.91 -17.75 21.38
CA LEU A 13 -17.79 -18.35 20.37
C LEU A 13 -17.08 -18.46 19.01
N ARG A 14 -16.31 -17.43 18.64
CA ARG A 14 -15.53 -17.42 17.40
C ARG A 14 -14.40 -18.45 17.43
N ALA A 15 -13.70 -18.61 18.55
CA ALA A 15 -12.68 -19.62 18.73
C ALA A 15 -13.28 -21.04 18.66
N ALA A 16 -14.38 -21.28 19.37
CA ALA A 16 -15.11 -22.55 19.31
C ALA A 16 -15.59 -22.87 17.89
N PHE A 17 -16.14 -21.88 17.17
CA PHE A 17 -16.57 -22.03 15.78
C PHE A 17 -15.42 -22.39 14.84
N ARG A 18 -14.21 -21.84 15.06
CA ARG A 18 -13.00 -22.19 14.29
C ARG A 18 -12.52 -23.62 14.56
N LEU A 19 -12.76 -24.14 15.76
CA LEU A 19 -12.37 -25.50 16.15
C LEU A 19 -13.35 -26.58 15.66
N LEU A 20 -14.52 -26.21 15.13
CA LEU A 20 -15.46 -27.18 14.56
C LEU A 20 -14.82 -27.90 13.34
N PRO A 21 -14.95 -29.24 13.25
CA PRO A 21 -14.39 -30.05 12.16
C PRO A 21 -15.26 -29.95 10.90
N LEU A 22 -15.42 -28.73 10.39
CA LEU A 22 -16.14 -28.41 9.17
C LEU A 22 -15.15 -28.09 8.05
N SER A 23 -15.49 -28.49 6.82
CA SER A 23 -14.79 -27.97 5.64
C SER A 23 -14.96 -26.45 5.53
N GLU A 24 -14.05 -25.78 4.81
CA GLU A 24 -14.11 -24.32 4.65
C GLU A 24 -15.44 -23.86 4.04
N GLY A 25 -15.94 -24.54 3.00
CA GLY A 25 -17.22 -24.21 2.37
C GLY A 25 -18.42 -24.38 3.32
N GLN A 26 -18.41 -25.41 4.18
CA GLN A 26 -19.45 -25.57 5.21
C GLN A 26 -19.38 -24.46 6.27
N ARG A 27 -18.16 -24.10 6.69
CA ARG A 27 -17.93 -23.03 7.66
C ARG A 27 -18.39 -21.67 7.12
N ASP A 28 -18.08 -21.35 5.87
CA ASP A 28 -18.50 -20.11 5.22
C ASP A 28 -20.03 -20.02 5.10
N ARG A 29 -20.71 -21.08 4.67
CA ARG A 29 -22.19 -21.13 4.63
C ARG A 29 -22.82 -20.93 6.01
N LEU A 30 -22.30 -21.60 7.03
CA LEU A 30 -22.82 -21.48 8.40
C LEU A 30 -22.58 -20.08 8.96
N ARG A 31 -21.39 -19.51 8.73
CA ARG A 31 -21.05 -18.14 9.11
C ARG A 31 -22.00 -17.14 8.46
N THR A 32 -22.23 -17.24 7.15
CA THR A 32 -23.14 -16.34 6.43
C THR A 32 -24.56 -16.41 6.99
N ARG A 33 -25.08 -17.62 7.22
CA ARG A 33 -26.42 -17.80 7.85
C ARG A 33 -26.50 -17.22 9.26
N LEU A 34 -25.47 -17.42 10.07
CA LEU A 34 -25.41 -16.89 11.44
C LEU A 34 -25.32 -15.36 11.45
N LEU A 35 -24.48 -14.76 10.60
CA LEU A 35 -24.35 -13.30 10.49
C LEU A 35 -25.63 -12.65 9.93
N ALA A 36 -26.33 -13.31 9.01
CA ALA A 36 -27.60 -12.83 8.50
C ALA A 36 -28.69 -12.80 9.59
N ARG A 37 -28.71 -13.79 10.50
CA ARG A 37 -29.71 -13.88 11.59
C ARG A 37 -29.35 -13.16 12.88
N HIS A 38 -28.06 -13.10 13.20
CA HIS A 38 -27.53 -12.65 14.49
C HIS A 38 -26.36 -11.66 14.33
N GLY A 39 -26.33 -10.89 13.25
CA GLY A 39 -25.28 -9.91 12.99
C GLY A 39 -25.15 -8.85 14.09
N ASP A 40 -26.20 -8.60 14.86
CA ASP A 40 -26.21 -7.71 16.03
C ASP A 40 -25.38 -8.24 17.22
N TRP A 41 -25.01 -9.52 17.20
CA TRP A 41 -24.13 -10.13 18.22
C TRP A 41 -22.65 -9.83 17.96
N VAL A 42 -22.29 -9.38 16.76
CA VAL A 42 -20.93 -8.95 16.46
C VAL A 42 -20.66 -7.66 17.24
N PRO A 43 -19.68 -7.63 18.16
CA PRO A 43 -19.37 -6.43 18.91
C PRO A 43 -18.89 -5.32 17.95
N PRO A 44 -19.20 -4.05 18.23
CA PRO A 44 -18.66 -2.94 17.45
C PRO A 44 -17.13 -2.93 17.54
N PRO A 45 -16.43 -2.41 16.50
CA PRO A 45 -14.98 -2.26 16.55
C PRO A 45 -14.57 -1.41 17.76
N PRO A 46 -13.37 -1.65 18.34
CA PRO A 46 -12.84 -0.81 19.41
C PRO A 46 -12.82 0.66 18.99
N LYS A 47 -13.21 1.58 19.88
CA LYS A 47 -13.10 3.01 19.61
C LYS A 47 -11.63 3.45 19.68
N GLY A 48 -11.26 4.36 18.78
CA GLY A 48 -9.95 4.99 18.77
C GLY A 48 -9.75 5.98 19.93
N GLN A 49 -8.53 6.50 20.01
CA GLN A 49 -8.08 7.46 21.01
C GLN A 49 -8.63 8.86 20.71
N GLN A 50 -8.89 9.64 21.76
CA GLN A 50 -9.34 11.03 21.68
C GLN A 50 -8.51 11.89 22.61
N ASP A 51 -8.33 13.16 22.26
CA ASP A 51 -7.64 14.12 23.11
C ASP A 51 -8.47 14.49 24.34
N ALA A 52 -7.86 14.40 25.53
CA ALA A 52 -8.52 14.68 26.80
C ALA A 52 -8.98 16.15 26.95
N ALA A 53 -8.40 17.08 26.17
CA ALA A 53 -8.73 18.51 26.17
C ALA A 53 -9.79 18.90 25.11
N GLY A 54 -10.45 17.93 24.47
CA GLY A 54 -11.23 18.15 23.25
C GLY A 54 -10.30 18.22 22.02
N PRO A 55 -10.82 18.46 20.80
CA PRO A 55 -10.00 18.61 19.59
C PRO A 55 -9.20 19.94 19.64
N SER A 56 -8.29 20.08 20.60
CA SER A 56 -7.37 21.20 20.73
C SER A 56 -6.37 21.11 19.58
N SER A 57 -6.55 21.97 18.57
CA SER A 57 -5.60 22.25 17.49
C SER A 57 -4.82 21.01 17.03
N SER A 58 -5.50 20.02 16.44
CA SER A 58 -4.77 18.99 15.71
C SER A 58 -3.92 19.74 14.67
N ALA A 59 -2.60 19.59 14.72
CA ALA A 59 -1.69 20.16 13.73
C ALA A 59 -1.92 19.58 12.31
N GLN A 60 -3.06 18.89 12.09
CA GLN A 60 -3.24 17.82 11.14
C GLN A 60 -4.18 18.12 9.96
N LEU A 61 -4.80 19.29 9.92
CA LEU A 61 -5.50 19.77 8.71
C LEU A 61 -4.57 20.64 7.85
N ARG A 62 -3.30 20.26 7.71
CA ARG A 62 -2.27 21.05 7.00
C ARG A 62 -1.88 20.53 5.63
N TRP A 63 -2.21 19.28 5.30
CA TRP A 63 -1.90 18.74 3.97
C TRP A 63 -3.11 18.88 3.06
N ARG A 64 -2.83 19.29 1.83
CA ARG A 64 -3.86 19.37 0.79
C ARG A 64 -4.00 17.98 0.17
N ALA A 65 -5.21 17.57 -0.17
CA ALA A 65 -5.47 16.25 -0.75
C ALA A 65 -4.76 16.04 -2.11
N ASP A 66 -4.35 17.12 -2.78
CA ASP A 66 -3.57 17.12 -4.03
C ASP A 66 -2.05 17.22 -3.82
N GLU A 67 -1.56 17.25 -2.57
CA GLU A 67 -0.12 17.32 -2.28
C GLU A 67 0.57 15.98 -2.55
N ALA A 68 1.68 16.00 -3.27
CA ALA A 68 2.55 14.84 -3.43
C ALA A 68 3.24 14.46 -2.11
N ALA A 69 3.13 13.20 -1.70
CA ALA A 69 3.82 12.66 -0.53
C ALA A 69 5.24 12.16 -0.86
N ILE A 70 6.01 11.81 0.18
CA ILE A 70 7.26 11.04 0.00
C ILE A 70 6.91 9.70 -0.67
N GLY A 71 7.62 9.37 -1.74
CA GLY A 71 7.36 8.20 -2.58
C GLY A 71 6.50 8.48 -3.82
N HIS A 72 6.07 9.74 -4.04
CA HIS A 72 5.40 10.13 -5.28
C HIS A 72 6.27 9.83 -6.51
N ARG A 73 5.68 9.21 -7.52
CA ARG A 73 6.34 8.88 -8.79
C ARG A 73 5.71 9.62 -9.95
N ARG A 74 6.55 10.24 -10.79
CA ARG A 74 6.11 10.78 -12.08
C ARG A 74 5.96 9.63 -13.08
N TYR A 75 5.17 9.86 -14.12
CA TYR A 75 5.09 8.95 -15.26
C TYR A 75 6.50 8.65 -15.81
N GLN A 76 6.77 7.37 -16.04
CA GLN A 76 8.00 6.92 -16.68
C GLN A 76 7.73 5.65 -17.47
N GLN A 77 7.94 5.75 -18.78
CA GLN A 77 7.90 4.60 -19.67
C GLN A 77 9.17 3.74 -19.45
N ALA A 78 8.99 2.42 -19.40
CA ALA A 78 10.09 1.46 -19.40
C ALA A 78 9.59 0.14 -20.01
N ALA A 79 10.52 -0.67 -20.52
CA ALA A 79 10.19 -1.96 -21.11
C ALA A 79 9.69 -2.95 -20.06
N LEU A 80 8.74 -3.80 -20.48
CA LEU A 80 8.33 -4.98 -19.73
C LEU A 80 9.30 -6.14 -19.97
N PRO A 81 9.37 -7.12 -19.06
CA PRO A 81 10.05 -8.38 -19.36
C PRO A 81 9.38 -9.08 -20.54
N ASP A 82 10.19 -9.71 -21.41
CA ASP A 82 9.72 -10.52 -22.53
C ASP A 82 10.39 -11.91 -22.47
N PRO A 83 9.62 -13.01 -22.29
CA PRO A 83 8.17 -13.04 -22.07
C PRO A 83 7.76 -12.53 -20.68
N VAL A 84 6.56 -11.95 -20.57
CA VAL A 84 5.98 -11.58 -19.25
C VAL A 84 5.73 -12.84 -18.40
N PRO A 85 6.05 -12.84 -17.09
CA PRO A 85 6.02 -14.05 -16.26
C PRO A 85 4.62 -14.51 -15.85
N ALA A 86 3.60 -13.65 -16.00
CA ALA A 86 2.19 -13.94 -15.77
C ALA A 86 1.32 -12.87 -16.45
N THR A 87 0.09 -13.23 -16.84
CA THR A 87 -0.93 -12.28 -17.26
C THR A 87 -1.60 -11.67 -16.03
N LEU A 88 -1.46 -10.36 -15.84
CA LEU A 88 -2.15 -9.63 -14.78
C LEU A 88 -3.53 -9.16 -15.27
N VAL A 89 -4.58 -9.47 -14.51
CA VAL A 89 -5.98 -9.14 -14.84
C VAL A 89 -6.54 -8.20 -13.78
N ALA A 90 -6.82 -6.94 -14.13
CA ALA A 90 -7.35 -5.97 -13.16
C ALA A 90 -8.87 -5.86 -13.25
N PHE A 91 -9.57 -5.94 -12.11
CA PHE A 91 -11.00 -5.67 -12.06
C PHE A 91 -11.27 -4.20 -12.43
N TYR A 92 -12.34 -3.97 -13.21
CA TYR A 92 -12.67 -2.67 -13.78
C TYR A 92 -14.12 -2.30 -13.48
N LEU A 93 -14.32 -1.16 -12.83
CA LEU A 93 -15.62 -0.61 -12.47
C LEU A 93 -16.13 0.35 -13.56
N PRO A 94 -17.30 0.08 -14.19
CA PRO A 94 -17.85 0.95 -15.23
C PRO A 94 -18.55 2.22 -14.68
N GLN A 95 -18.72 2.36 -13.37
CA GLN A 95 -19.55 3.39 -12.72
C GLN A 95 -18.89 4.80 -12.62
N PHE A 96 -18.30 5.27 -13.71
CA PHE A 96 -17.78 6.63 -13.86
C PHE A 96 -18.46 7.38 -15.01
N HIS A 97 -19.77 7.18 -15.16
CA HIS A 97 -20.64 7.91 -16.06
C HIS A 97 -22.06 7.96 -15.49
N THR A 98 -22.84 8.95 -15.92
CA THR A 98 -24.24 9.11 -15.50
C THR A 98 -25.15 8.26 -16.38
N PHE A 99 -26.16 7.64 -15.80
CA PHE A 99 -27.26 6.98 -16.52
C PHE A 99 -28.58 7.17 -15.77
N ALA A 100 -29.70 6.95 -16.46
CA ALA A 100 -31.02 7.38 -16.02
C ALA A 100 -31.42 6.80 -14.65
N GLU A 101 -31.20 5.51 -14.44
CA GLU A 101 -31.57 4.83 -13.19
C GLU A 101 -30.73 5.33 -12.00
N ASN A 102 -29.41 5.49 -12.16
CA ASN A 102 -28.55 6.03 -11.11
C ASN A 102 -28.93 7.47 -10.73
N ASP A 103 -29.27 8.29 -11.73
CA ASP A 103 -29.74 9.66 -11.49
C ASP A 103 -31.07 9.69 -10.73
N ALA A 104 -31.97 8.74 -11.01
CA ALA A 104 -33.23 8.59 -10.28
C ALA A 104 -33.02 8.09 -8.83
N TRP A 105 -32.04 7.21 -8.61
CA TRP A 105 -31.80 6.60 -7.30
C TRP A 105 -30.95 7.45 -6.35
N TRP A 106 -29.97 8.17 -6.91
CA TRP A 106 -28.92 8.86 -6.14
C TRP A 106 -28.85 10.37 -6.40
N GLY A 107 -29.73 10.86 -7.27
CA GLY A 107 -29.84 12.26 -7.66
C GLY A 107 -29.05 12.59 -8.92
N LYS A 108 -29.60 13.48 -9.75
CA LYS A 108 -29.06 13.91 -11.05
C LYS A 108 -27.52 14.07 -11.07
N GLY A 109 -26.88 13.50 -12.07
CA GLY A 109 -25.44 13.56 -12.27
C GLY A 109 -24.65 12.66 -11.33
N PHE A 110 -25.20 11.53 -10.88
CA PHE A 110 -24.47 10.63 -9.98
C PHE A 110 -23.40 9.83 -10.72
N THR A 111 -22.18 9.85 -10.18
CA THR A 111 -21.07 8.93 -10.50
C THR A 111 -20.33 8.62 -9.21
N GLU A 112 -19.44 7.62 -9.20
CA GLU A 112 -18.64 7.30 -8.02
C GLU A 112 -17.75 8.48 -7.56
N TRP A 113 -17.42 9.43 -8.44
CA TRP A 113 -16.73 10.67 -8.05
C TRP A 113 -17.48 11.47 -6.98
N ARG A 114 -18.81 11.38 -6.92
CA ARG A 114 -19.61 12.02 -5.86
C ARG A 114 -19.33 11.44 -4.47
N ASN A 115 -19.02 10.15 -4.39
CA ASN A 115 -18.66 9.46 -3.14
C ASN A 115 -17.20 9.76 -2.77
N VAL A 116 -16.30 9.70 -3.76
CA VAL A 116 -14.86 9.99 -3.57
C VAL A 116 -14.64 11.41 -3.05
N THR A 117 -15.26 12.41 -3.68
CA THR A 117 -15.00 13.83 -3.37
C THR A 117 -15.58 14.31 -2.03
N ARG A 118 -16.61 13.63 -1.49
CA ARG A 118 -17.19 13.96 -0.18
C ARG A 118 -16.50 13.30 1.00
N ALA A 119 -15.64 12.31 0.74
CA ALA A 119 -15.01 11.53 1.79
C ALA A 119 -14.07 12.43 2.62
N LEU A 120 -14.05 12.22 3.93
CA LEU A 120 -13.20 12.97 4.86
C LEU A 120 -12.36 12.02 5.72
N PRO A 121 -11.15 12.42 6.14
CA PRO A 121 -10.37 11.68 7.11
C PRO A 121 -11.14 11.49 8.41
N GLN A 122 -11.23 10.24 8.87
CA GLN A 122 -11.89 9.90 10.14
C GLN A 122 -10.93 9.89 11.33
N PHE A 123 -9.64 9.70 11.07
CA PHE A 123 -8.58 9.61 12.06
C PHE A 123 -7.26 10.09 11.45
N GLU A 124 -6.27 10.33 12.30
CA GLU A 124 -4.99 10.89 11.92
C GLU A 124 -4.24 10.02 10.90
N GLY A 125 -3.93 10.62 9.75
CA GLY A 125 -3.30 9.94 8.62
C GLY A 125 -4.25 9.13 7.72
N HIS A 126 -5.55 9.09 7.99
CA HIS A 126 -6.52 8.51 7.06
C HIS A 126 -6.51 9.28 5.73
N ILE A 127 -6.27 8.58 4.61
CA ILE A 127 -6.10 9.18 3.29
C ILE A 127 -7.46 9.32 2.60
N GLN A 128 -8.20 10.37 2.96
CA GLN A 128 -9.44 10.78 2.30
C GLN A 128 -9.49 12.32 2.17
N PRO A 129 -10.13 12.87 1.13
CA PRO A 129 -10.49 12.19 -0.11
C PRO A 129 -9.23 11.79 -0.89
N ARG A 130 -9.28 10.66 -1.60
CA ARG A 130 -8.22 10.26 -2.54
C ARG A 130 -8.53 10.83 -3.92
N LEU A 131 -7.68 11.70 -4.44
CA LEU A 131 -7.93 12.43 -5.70
C LEU A 131 -7.16 11.82 -6.88
N PRO A 132 -7.77 11.75 -8.09
CA PRO A 132 -7.07 11.30 -9.29
C PRO A 132 -5.98 12.29 -9.71
N ALA A 133 -4.94 11.76 -10.38
CA ALA A 133 -3.90 12.57 -11.04
C ALA A 133 -4.21 12.72 -12.54
N ASP A 134 -3.45 12.04 -13.40
CA ASP A 134 -3.37 12.29 -14.85
C ASP A 134 -4.71 12.15 -15.60
N LEU A 135 -5.54 11.19 -15.21
CA LEU A 135 -6.83 10.91 -15.86
C LEU A 135 -7.97 11.81 -15.35
N GLY A 136 -7.74 12.55 -14.25
CA GLY A 136 -8.71 13.45 -13.65
C GLY A 136 -10.03 12.78 -13.24
N PHE A 137 -11.06 13.61 -13.02
CA PHE A 137 -12.43 13.14 -12.75
C PHE A 137 -13.13 12.80 -14.07
N TYR A 138 -12.72 11.69 -14.68
CA TYR A 138 -13.15 11.31 -16.01
C TYR A 138 -14.62 10.87 -16.11
N ASP A 139 -15.14 10.87 -17.35
CA ASP A 139 -16.43 10.33 -17.74
C ASP A 139 -16.24 9.21 -18.77
N LEU A 140 -16.69 8.00 -18.47
CA LEU A 140 -16.52 6.81 -19.34
C LEU A 140 -17.43 6.79 -20.58
N ARG A 141 -18.21 7.84 -20.82
CA ARG A 141 -18.84 8.10 -22.13
C ARG A 141 -17.88 8.74 -23.13
N ASN A 142 -16.69 9.14 -22.69
CA ASN A 142 -15.61 9.56 -23.57
C ASN A 142 -14.69 8.37 -23.87
N PRO A 143 -14.72 7.82 -25.11
CA PRO A 143 -13.87 6.68 -25.47
C PRO A 143 -12.38 6.92 -25.29
N GLN A 144 -11.93 8.18 -25.37
CA GLN A 144 -10.52 8.52 -25.19
C GLN A 144 -10.00 8.10 -23.80
N VAL A 145 -10.83 8.20 -22.77
CA VAL A 145 -10.47 7.79 -21.41
C VAL A 145 -10.10 6.30 -21.37
N MET A 146 -10.89 5.46 -22.03
CA MET A 146 -10.61 4.01 -22.05
C MET A 146 -9.40 3.66 -22.91
N ARG A 147 -9.12 4.42 -23.98
CA ARG A 147 -7.85 4.28 -24.73
C ARG A 147 -6.65 4.60 -23.85
N ASP A 148 -6.70 5.72 -23.14
CA ASP A 148 -5.62 6.17 -22.26
C ASP A 148 -5.41 5.18 -21.10
N GLN A 149 -6.51 4.68 -20.51
CA GLN A 149 -6.45 3.63 -19.48
C GLN A 149 -5.87 2.33 -20.03
N ALA A 150 -6.30 1.87 -21.20
CA ALA A 150 -5.80 0.64 -21.80
C ALA A 150 -4.31 0.73 -22.13
N GLN A 151 -3.86 1.86 -22.69
CA GLN A 151 -2.46 2.13 -22.96
C GLN A 151 -1.65 2.13 -21.66
N LEU A 152 -2.09 2.91 -20.66
CA LEU A 152 -1.39 3.03 -19.39
C LEU A 152 -1.28 1.70 -18.63
N ALA A 153 -2.35 0.90 -18.68
CA ALA A 153 -2.40 -0.44 -18.12
C ALA A 153 -1.39 -1.38 -18.81
N ALA A 154 -1.40 -1.40 -20.15
CA ALA A 154 -0.49 -2.22 -20.95
C ALA A 154 0.99 -1.84 -20.70
N GLU A 155 1.32 -0.54 -20.62
CA GLU A 155 2.67 -0.04 -20.35
C GLU A 155 3.24 -0.51 -18.99
N HIS A 156 2.37 -0.89 -18.05
CA HIS A 156 2.75 -1.34 -16.71
C HIS A 156 2.50 -2.83 -16.46
N GLY A 157 2.21 -3.59 -17.53
CA GLY A 157 2.12 -5.05 -17.49
C GLY A 157 0.75 -5.60 -17.08
N ILE A 158 -0.29 -4.77 -17.06
CA ILE A 158 -1.66 -5.28 -17.02
C ILE A 158 -1.98 -5.88 -18.38
N GLY A 159 -2.29 -7.18 -18.39
CA GLY A 159 -2.57 -7.94 -19.61
C GLY A 159 -4.05 -8.03 -19.96
N ALA A 160 -4.96 -7.73 -19.02
CA ALA A 160 -6.38 -7.66 -19.30
C ALA A 160 -7.16 -6.84 -18.26
N PHE A 161 -8.35 -6.36 -18.64
CA PHE A 161 -9.37 -5.89 -17.69
C PHE A 161 -10.47 -6.93 -17.47
N CYS A 162 -10.94 -7.04 -16.23
CA CYS A 162 -12.12 -7.82 -15.87
C CYS A 162 -13.26 -6.84 -15.56
N PHE A 163 -14.12 -6.57 -16.54
CA PHE A 163 -15.22 -5.62 -16.37
C PHE A 163 -16.31 -6.22 -15.48
N TYR A 164 -16.74 -5.46 -14.47
CA TYR A 164 -18.00 -5.77 -13.81
C TYR A 164 -19.15 -5.60 -14.79
N TYR A 165 -20.01 -6.62 -14.84
CA TYR A 165 -21.15 -6.68 -15.73
C TYR A 165 -22.45 -6.78 -14.93
N TYR A 166 -23.42 -5.94 -15.25
CA TYR A 166 -24.63 -5.73 -14.46
C TYR A 166 -25.89 -6.05 -15.28
N TRP A 167 -26.26 -7.32 -15.25
CA TRP A 167 -27.50 -7.85 -15.82
C TRP A 167 -28.50 -8.17 -14.71
N PHE A 168 -29.74 -7.72 -14.90
CA PHE A 168 -30.86 -7.86 -13.99
C PHE A 168 -32.09 -8.42 -14.72
N SER A 169 -31.99 -9.68 -15.14
CA SER A 169 -33.10 -10.43 -15.77
C SER A 169 -33.78 -9.72 -16.95
N GLY A 170 -33.00 -9.37 -17.97
CA GLY A 170 -33.48 -8.67 -19.18
C GLY A 170 -33.20 -7.17 -19.19
N ARG A 171 -32.68 -6.61 -18.10
CA ARG A 171 -32.22 -5.22 -18.04
C ARG A 171 -30.72 -5.17 -17.76
N THR A 172 -29.96 -4.58 -18.67
CA THR A 172 -28.54 -4.28 -18.45
C THR A 172 -28.38 -2.84 -17.97
N LEU A 173 -27.51 -2.63 -16.99
CA LEU A 173 -27.10 -1.30 -16.51
C LEU A 173 -25.61 -1.09 -16.70
N MET A 174 -25.19 0.18 -16.83
CA MET A 174 -23.78 0.59 -16.94
C MET A 174 -23.01 -0.06 -18.11
N GLU A 175 -23.70 -0.43 -19.20
CA GLU A 175 -23.10 -1.15 -20.33
C GLU A 175 -22.38 -0.22 -21.32
N ASP A 176 -22.69 1.07 -21.32
CA ASP A 176 -22.17 2.05 -22.30
C ASP A 176 -20.64 2.00 -22.45
N PRO A 177 -19.82 1.94 -21.37
CA PRO A 177 -18.36 1.83 -21.51
C PRO A 177 -17.93 0.55 -22.22
N LEU A 178 -18.58 -0.58 -21.91
CA LEU A 178 -18.25 -1.86 -22.51
C LEU A 178 -18.68 -1.94 -23.99
N GLN A 179 -19.83 -1.35 -24.35
CA GLN A 179 -20.23 -1.22 -25.75
C GLN A 179 -19.27 -0.35 -26.56
N GLN A 180 -18.82 0.77 -25.98
CA GLN A 180 -17.80 1.64 -26.58
C GLN A 180 -16.47 0.90 -26.75
N TRP A 181 -16.04 0.13 -25.75
CA TRP A 181 -14.83 -0.71 -25.84
C TRP A 181 -14.94 -1.72 -26.99
N LEU A 182 -16.09 -2.40 -27.10
CA LEU A 182 -16.35 -3.35 -28.17
C LEU A 182 -16.30 -2.68 -29.56
N ALA A 183 -16.88 -1.49 -29.68
CA ALA A 183 -16.94 -0.74 -30.94
C ALA A 183 -15.62 -0.07 -31.34
N ASP A 184 -14.64 0.04 -30.44
CA ASP A 184 -13.37 0.71 -30.68
C ASP A 184 -12.23 -0.28 -30.92
N ASP A 185 -11.91 -0.50 -32.19
CA ASP A 185 -10.80 -1.38 -32.61
C ASP A 185 -9.41 -0.84 -32.26
N SER A 186 -9.27 0.43 -31.85
CA SER A 186 -7.96 0.97 -31.44
C SER A 186 -7.53 0.50 -30.05
N ILE A 187 -8.44 -0.11 -29.28
CA ILE A 187 -8.14 -0.65 -27.96
C ILE A 187 -7.81 -2.14 -28.11
N ASP A 188 -6.53 -2.51 -27.99
CA ASP A 188 -6.09 -3.90 -28.14
C ASP A 188 -5.99 -4.67 -26.82
N LEU A 189 -6.14 -4.01 -25.67
CA LEU A 189 -6.05 -4.66 -24.36
C LEU A 189 -7.14 -5.74 -24.21
N PRO A 190 -6.78 -6.99 -23.89
CA PRO A 190 -7.75 -8.05 -23.64
C PRO A 190 -8.71 -7.75 -22.48
N PHE A 191 -9.88 -8.41 -22.49
CA PHE A 191 -10.83 -8.28 -21.40
C PHE A 191 -11.66 -9.54 -21.14
N CYS A 192 -12.18 -9.69 -19.93
CA CYS A 192 -13.25 -10.64 -19.59
C CYS A 192 -14.34 -9.94 -18.77
N LEU A 193 -15.44 -10.65 -18.53
CA LEU A 193 -16.58 -10.14 -17.78
C LEU A 193 -16.72 -10.86 -16.44
N CYS A 194 -17.04 -10.10 -15.39
CA CYS A 194 -17.50 -10.62 -14.11
C CYS A 194 -18.94 -10.18 -13.85
N TRP A 195 -19.88 -11.10 -13.98
CA TRP A 195 -21.29 -10.83 -13.71
C TRP A 195 -21.52 -10.65 -12.21
N ALA A 196 -21.83 -9.42 -11.79
CA ALA A 196 -22.28 -9.06 -10.46
C ALA A 196 -23.74 -9.51 -10.27
N ASN A 197 -23.94 -10.82 -10.13
CA ASN A 197 -25.24 -11.50 -10.21
C ASN A 197 -26.12 -11.39 -8.95
N GLU A 198 -25.95 -10.31 -8.19
CA GLU A 198 -26.69 -10.04 -6.96
C GLU A 198 -27.72 -8.92 -7.14
N ASN A 199 -28.69 -8.85 -6.21
CA ASN A 199 -29.63 -7.74 -6.18
C ASN A 199 -28.89 -6.42 -5.96
N TRP A 200 -29.35 -5.36 -6.62
CA TRP A 200 -28.87 -4.01 -6.29
C TRP A 200 -29.77 -3.41 -5.23
N ALA A 201 -29.22 -3.19 -4.02
CA ALA A 201 -29.92 -2.51 -2.93
C ALA A 201 -29.41 -1.07 -2.70
N ARG A 202 -30.27 -0.20 -2.16
CA ARG A 202 -29.95 1.21 -1.84
C ARG A 202 -28.92 1.36 -0.71
N ARG A 203 -28.69 0.32 0.09
CA ARG A 203 -27.63 0.35 1.10
C ARG A 203 -26.39 -0.37 0.56
N TRP A 204 -25.25 0.33 0.60
CA TRP A 204 -23.92 -0.19 0.27
C TRP A 204 -23.39 -1.25 1.26
N ASP A 205 -24.27 -1.86 2.07
CA ASP A 205 -23.95 -2.88 3.06
C ASP A 205 -24.43 -4.29 2.67
N GLY A 206 -25.02 -4.45 1.47
CA GLY A 206 -25.43 -5.74 0.91
C GLY A 206 -26.62 -6.39 1.61
N ARG A 207 -27.42 -5.63 2.37
CA ARG A 207 -28.65 -6.13 3.01
C ARG A 207 -29.89 -5.84 2.16
N ASP A 208 -30.73 -6.86 1.97
CA ASP A 208 -31.90 -6.91 1.05
C ASP A 208 -33.12 -6.04 1.45
N GLU A 209 -32.99 -5.05 2.34
CA GLU A 209 -34.18 -4.34 2.86
C GLU A 209 -34.66 -3.17 1.97
N ASP A 210 -33.91 -2.75 0.94
CA ASP A 210 -34.30 -1.70 -0.02
C ASP A 210 -33.77 -2.00 -1.45
N ILE A 211 -34.31 -3.03 -2.12
CA ILE A 211 -33.88 -3.44 -3.48
C ILE A 211 -34.31 -2.37 -4.52
N LEU A 212 -33.32 -1.81 -5.23
CA LEU A 212 -33.51 -0.89 -6.36
C LEU A 212 -33.85 -1.64 -7.65
N ILE A 213 -33.15 -2.74 -7.90
CA ILE A 213 -33.44 -3.69 -8.98
C ILE A 213 -33.04 -5.10 -8.53
N GLY A 214 -33.93 -6.06 -8.74
CA GLY A 214 -33.74 -7.45 -8.34
C GLY A 214 -33.15 -8.28 -9.48
N GLN A 215 -32.35 -9.29 -9.13
CA GLN A 215 -31.90 -10.33 -10.05
C GLN A 215 -32.72 -11.61 -9.78
N GLN A 216 -33.34 -12.14 -10.82
CA GLN A 216 -34.07 -13.40 -10.78
C GLN A 216 -33.36 -14.44 -11.64
N HIS A 217 -33.06 -15.60 -11.06
CA HIS A 217 -32.35 -16.66 -11.74
C HIS A 217 -33.33 -17.74 -12.21
N SER A 218 -33.46 -17.93 -13.52
CA SER A 218 -34.26 -18.98 -14.15
C SER A 218 -33.53 -19.59 -15.35
N ALA A 219 -34.01 -20.73 -15.85
CA ALA A 219 -33.41 -21.34 -17.04
C ALA A 219 -33.57 -20.46 -18.30
N GLU A 220 -34.67 -19.70 -18.38
CA GLU A 220 -34.89 -18.71 -19.44
C GLU A 220 -33.94 -17.52 -19.30
N ASP A 221 -33.73 -17.01 -18.08
CA ASP A 221 -32.79 -15.90 -17.84
C ASP A 221 -31.34 -16.33 -18.12
N ASP A 222 -30.96 -17.55 -17.75
CA ASP A 222 -29.64 -18.09 -18.08
C ASP A 222 -29.35 -18.01 -19.59
N LEU A 223 -30.33 -18.38 -20.42
CA LEU A 223 -30.22 -18.35 -21.87
C LEU A 223 -30.24 -16.92 -22.41
N ALA A 224 -31.05 -16.03 -21.84
CA ALA A 224 -31.09 -14.62 -22.21
C ALA A 224 -29.76 -13.92 -21.90
N PHE A 225 -29.22 -14.14 -20.70
CA PHE A 225 -27.95 -13.60 -20.26
C PHE A 225 -26.80 -14.05 -21.16
N ILE A 226 -26.64 -15.37 -21.39
CA ILE A 226 -25.52 -15.87 -22.21
C ILE A 226 -25.63 -15.40 -23.66
N ALA A 227 -26.85 -15.30 -24.19
CA ALA A 227 -27.09 -14.75 -25.52
C ALA A 227 -26.69 -13.27 -25.60
N HIS A 228 -27.01 -12.50 -24.56
CA HIS A 228 -26.67 -11.09 -24.47
C HIS A 228 -25.16 -10.85 -24.39
N VAL A 229 -24.43 -11.64 -23.60
CA VAL A 229 -22.96 -11.46 -23.46
C VAL A 229 -22.15 -12.11 -24.59
N ALA A 230 -22.79 -12.90 -25.46
CA ALA A 230 -22.12 -13.61 -26.54
C ALA A 230 -21.29 -12.73 -27.49
N PRO A 231 -21.68 -11.50 -27.86
CA PRO A 231 -20.83 -10.61 -28.67
C PRO A 231 -19.48 -10.33 -28.01
N TYR A 232 -19.45 -10.12 -26.69
CA TYR A 232 -18.22 -9.91 -25.93
C TYR A 232 -17.35 -11.17 -25.88
N LEU A 233 -17.97 -12.35 -25.73
CA LEU A 233 -17.25 -13.64 -25.73
C LEU A 233 -16.63 -13.97 -27.10
N ARG A 234 -17.22 -13.47 -28.20
CA ARG A 234 -16.69 -13.65 -29.57
C ARG A 234 -15.62 -12.64 -29.95
N ASP A 235 -15.50 -11.53 -29.22
CA ASP A 235 -14.53 -10.48 -29.55
C ASP A 235 -13.10 -11.06 -29.59
N ARG A 236 -12.30 -10.57 -30.53
CA ARG A 236 -10.89 -11.01 -30.70
C ARG A 236 -10.06 -10.79 -29.44
N ARG A 237 -10.43 -9.80 -28.62
CA ARG A 237 -9.79 -9.38 -27.36
C ARG A 237 -10.37 -10.07 -26.14
N ALA A 238 -11.34 -10.97 -26.27
CA ALA A 238 -11.80 -11.77 -25.13
C ALA A 238 -10.61 -12.54 -24.53
N LEU A 239 -10.36 -12.35 -23.24
CA LEU A 239 -9.32 -13.09 -22.50
C LEU A 239 -9.66 -14.58 -22.55
N LYS A 240 -8.71 -15.37 -23.03
CA LYS A 240 -8.89 -16.81 -23.28
C LYS A 240 -7.96 -17.63 -22.40
N VAL A 241 -8.48 -18.74 -21.89
CA VAL A 241 -7.70 -19.81 -21.26
C VAL A 241 -7.86 -21.05 -22.13
N ASP A 242 -6.76 -21.59 -22.65
CA ASP A 242 -6.76 -22.70 -23.62
C ASP A 242 -7.68 -22.44 -24.83
N GLY A 243 -7.69 -21.18 -25.30
CA GLY A 243 -8.52 -20.73 -26.42
C GLY A 243 -9.99 -20.46 -26.09
N ARG A 244 -10.43 -20.71 -24.84
CA ARG A 244 -11.83 -20.54 -24.40
C ARG A 244 -12.03 -19.17 -23.76
N PRO A 245 -12.97 -18.31 -24.23
CA PRO A 245 -13.21 -17.02 -23.61
C PRO A 245 -13.69 -17.19 -22.17
N MET A 246 -13.16 -16.34 -21.29
CA MET A 246 -13.40 -16.37 -19.86
C MET A 246 -14.65 -15.57 -19.48
N LEU A 247 -15.49 -16.17 -18.62
CA LEU A 247 -16.65 -15.53 -18.01
C LEU A 247 -16.67 -15.82 -16.50
N LEU A 248 -16.71 -14.77 -15.68
CA LEU A 248 -16.75 -14.86 -14.23
C LEU A 248 -18.18 -14.64 -13.72
N VAL A 249 -18.53 -15.36 -12.65
CA VAL A 249 -19.74 -15.11 -11.85
C VAL A 249 -19.33 -14.72 -10.43
N TYR A 250 -19.90 -13.63 -9.91
CA TYR A 250 -19.49 -13.10 -8.62
C TYR A 250 -19.95 -13.97 -7.43
N ARG A 251 -21.19 -14.46 -7.45
CA ARG A 251 -21.82 -15.25 -6.37
C ARG A 251 -22.53 -16.49 -6.93
N PRO A 252 -21.83 -17.61 -7.17
CA PRO A 252 -22.45 -18.81 -7.73
C PRO A 252 -23.59 -19.40 -6.89
N HIS A 253 -23.63 -19.23 -5.55
CA HIS A 253 -24.77 -19.73 -4.74
C HIS A 253 -26.11 -19.05 -4.97
N LEU A 254 -26.13 -17.90 -5.64
CA LEU A 254 -27.40 -17.26 -6.00
C LEU A 254 -28.08 -17.98 -7.17
N LEU A 255 -27.33 -18.78 -7.93
CA LEU A 255 -27.88 -19.65 -8.96
C LEU A 255 -28.61 -20.83 -8.30
N PRO A 256 -29.87 -21.13 -8.69
CA PRO A 256 -30.62 -22.26 -8.15
C PRO A 256 -29.90 -23.60 -8.32
N ASP A 257 -29.25 -23.79 -9.47
CA ASP A 257 -28.37 -24.90 -9.78
C ASP A 257 -27.26 -24.42 -10.72
N ALA A 258 -26.13 -24.04 -10.13
CA ALA A 258 -24.98 -23.51 -10.87
C ALA A 258 -24.45 -24.47 -11.94
N ARG A 259 -24.51 -25.79 -11.71
CA ARG A 259 -24.05 -26.80 -12.68
C ARG A 259 -24.98 -26.83 -13.89
N ALA A 260 -26.29 -26.87 -13.65
CA ALA A 260 -27.26 -26.87 -14.73
C ALA A 260 -27.20 -25.56 -15.54
N THR A 261 -26.97 -24.42 -14.88
CA THR A 261 -26.73 -23.11 -15.55
C THR A 261 -25.47 -23.16 -16.43
N ALA A 262 -24.34 -23.64 -15.90
CA ALA A 262 -23.10 -23.80 -16.66
C ALA A 262 -23.29 -24.68 -17.91
N GLU A 263 -24.03 -25.79 -17.79
CA GLU A 263 -24.34 -26.68 -18.92
C GLU A 263 -25.25 -26.02 -19.97
N ARG A 264 -26.23 -25.20 -19.55
CA ARG A 264 -27.06 -24.41 -20.47
C ARG A 264 -26.18 -23.43 -21.26
N TRP A 265 -25.33 -22.67 -20.58
CA TRP A 265 -24.43 -21.70 -21.22
C TRP A 265 -23.48 -22.36 -22.21
N ARG A 266 -22.78 -23.43 -21.81
CA ARG A 266 -21.86 -24.15 -22.71
C ARG A 266 -22.56 -24.70 -23.96
N ARG A 267 -23.75 -25.31 -23.80
CA ARG A 267 -24.55 -25.78 -24.95
C ARG A 267 -24.91 -24.63 -25.88
N TRP A 268 -25.49 -23.56 -25.33
CA TRP A 268 -25.88 -22.40 -26.11
C TRP A 268 -24.68 -21.80 -26.87
N CYS A 269 -23.54 -21.63 -26.21
CA CYS A 269 -22.31 -21.10 -26.80
C CYS A 269 -21.78 -21.97 -27.95
N ARG A 270 -21.77 -23.30 -27.79
CA ARG A 270 -21.41 -24.23 -28.88
C ARG A 270 -22.34 -24.10 -30.07
N ASP A 271 -23.65 -24.11 -29.81
CA ASP A 271 -24.68 -24.09 -30.86
C ASP A 271 -24.71 -22.77 -31.64
N HIS A 272 -24.21 -21.67 -31.04
CA HIS A 272 -24.23 -20.33 -31.62
C HIS A 272 -22.82 -19.81 -31.98
N GLY A 273 -21.85 -20.70 -32.18
CA GLY A 273 -20.54 -20.33 -32.75
C GLY A 273 -19.62 -19.51 -31.83
N VAL A 274 -19.87 -19.50 -30.51
CA VAL A 274 -18.88 -19.02 -29.52
C VAL A 274 -17.85 -20.11 -29.23
N GLY A 275 -18.29 -21.38 -29.22
CA GLY A 275 -17.47 -22.54 -28.86
C GLY A 275 -17.54 -22.88 -27.37
N GLU A 276 -16.48 -23.46 -26.82
CA GLU A 276 -16.35 -23.69 -25.38
C GLU A 276 -16.00 -22.40 -24.65
N ILE A 277 -16.45 -22.27 -23.39
CA ILE A 277 -16.19 -21.12 -22.52
C ILE A 277 -15.49 -21.59 -21.24
N HIS A 278 -14.65 -20.72 -20.66
CA HIS A 278 -14.00 -20.94 -19.38
C HIS A 278 -14.78 -20.22 -18.27
N LEU A 279 -15.45 -20.97 -17.41
CA LEU A 279 -16.27 -20.42 -16.32
C LEU A 279 -15.45 -20.34 -15.04
N ALA A 280 -15.36 -19.14 -14.49
CA ALA A 280 -14.72 -18.91 -13.20
C ALA A 280 -15.69 -18.23 -12.22
N TYR A 281 -15.37 -18.26 -10.93
CA TYR A 281 -16.12 -17.49 -9.94
C TYR A 281 -15.19 -16.77 -8.96
N VAL A 282 -15.71 -15.70 -8.37
CA VAL A 282 -14.96 -14.85 -7.44
C VAL A 282 -15.12 -15.36 -6.00
N GLN A 283 -14.02 -15.55 -5.27
CA GLN A 283 -14.02 -15.95 -3.86
C GLN A 283 -14.33 -14.78 -2.92
N GLY A 284 -15.37 -14.00 -3.23
CA GLY A 284 -15.79 -12.83 -2.44
C GLY A 284 -16.56 -13.20 -1.17
N PHE A 285 -17.47 -14.17 -1.25
CA PHE A 285 -18.37 -14.54 -0.14
C PHE A 285 -18.33 -16.03 0.21
N GLU A 286 -17.89 -16.84 -0.74
CA GLU A 286 -17.86 -18.29 -0.65
C GLU A 286 -16.67 -18.87 -1.42
N ARG A 287 -16.36 -20.14 -1.12
CA ARG A 287 -15.25 -20.88 -1.72
C ARG A 287 -15.61 -22.34 -2.01
N PRO A 288 -16.68 -22.64 -2.79
CA PRO A 288 -16.91 -24.01 -3.25
C PRO A 288 -15.77 -24.49 -4.15
N ASP A 289 -15.54 -25.80 -4.23
CA ASP A 289 -14.71 -26.33 -5.30
C ASP A 289 -15.40 -26.02 -6.65
N PRO A 290 -14.74 -25.37 -7.63
CA PRO A 290 -15.37 -25.02 -8.90
C PRO A 290 -15.92 -26.26 -9.63
N ARG A 291 -15.29 -27.42 -9.46
CA ARG A 291 -15.72 -28.69 -10.09
C ARG A 291 -17.07 -29.15 -9.59
N ASP A 292 -17.41 -28.86 -8.33
CA ASP A 292 -18.68 -29.25 -7.71
C ASP A 292 -19.86 -28.46 -8.27
N ILE A 293 -19.62 -27.23 -8.72
CA ILE A 293 -20.64 -26.33 -9.27
C ILE A 293 -20.61 -26.26 -10.81
N GLY A 294 -19.82 -27.11 -11.48
CA GLY A 294 -19.74 -27.18 -12.94
C GLY A 294 -18.87 -26.11 -13.60
N PHE A 295 -18.07 -25.39 -12.80
CA PHE A 295 -17.17 -24.32 -13.23
C PHE A 295 -15.74 -24.87 -13.41
N ASP A 296 -14.89 -24.11 -14.10
CA ASP A 296 -13.52 -24.50 -14.42
C ASP A 296 -12.50 -24.02 -13.38
N ALA A 297 -12.72 -22.82 -12.80
CA ALA A 297 -11.77 -22.21 -11.87
C ALA A 297 -12.42 -21.32 -10.80
N ALA A 298 -11.64 -21.00 -9.78
CA ALA A 298 -11.95 -19.95 -8.81
C ALA A 298 -10.95 -18.78 -8.96
N VAL A 299 -11.31 -17.60 -8.46
CA VAL A 299 -10.46 -16.39 -8.44
C VAL A 299 -10.41 -15.85 -7.02
N GLU A 300 -9.22 -15.71 -6.43
CA GLU A 300 -9.06 -15.04 -5.13
C GLU A 300 -9.41 -13.54 -5.27
N PHE A 301 -10.11 -12.99 -4.28
CA PHE A 301 -10.60 -11.61 -4.32
C PHE A 301 -10.30 -10.87 -3.01
N PRO A 302 -9.03 -10.54 -2.73
CA PRO A 302 -8.68 -9.79 -1.54
C PRO A 302 -9.37 -8.41 -1.52
N PRO A 303 -9.76 -7.90 -0.33
CA PRO A 303 -9.39 -8.40 1.00
C PRO A 303 -10.32 -9.50 1.55
N ASN A 304 -11.24 -10.03 0.75
CA ASN A 304 -12.18 -11.04 1.21
C ASN A 304 -11.44 -12.33 1.61
N MET A 305 -12.09 -13.15 2.44
CA MET A 305 -11.53 -14.42 2.93
C MET A 305 -10.24 -14.30 3.76
N SER A 306 -9.98 -13.12 4.31
CA SER A 306 -9.00 -12.87 5.36
C SER A 306 -9.64 -12.01 6.46
N ASN A 307 -9.06 -12.03 7.66
CA ASN A 307 -9.49 -11.18 8.75
C ASN A 307 -8.30 -10.74 9.61
N PRO A 308 -7.56 -9.70 9.17
CA PRO A 308 -6.46 -9.13 9.94
C PRO A 308 -6.86 -8.60 11.32
N ALA A 309 -5.85 -8.34 12.14
CA ALA A 309 -6.00 -7.65 13.41
C ALA A 309 -6.68 -6.28 13.22
N SER A 310 -7.46 -5.87 14.22
CA SER A 310 -8.07 -4.54 14.24
C SER A 310 -7.07 -3.55 14.82
N LEU A 311 -6.89 -2.44 14.12
CA LEU A 311 -6.06 -1.32 14.52
C LEU A 311 -6.86 -0.16 15.12
N SER A 312 -8.19 -0.27 15.19
CA SER A 312 -9.08 0.85 15.52
C SER A 312 -8.75 1.51 16.85
N ALA A 313 -8.43 0.73 17.89
CA ALA A 313 -8.12 1.26 19.23
C ALA A 313 -6.83 2.09 19.30
N GLN A 314 -5.90 1.92 18.35
CA GLN A 314 -4.66 2.69 18.34
C GLN A 314 -4.76 3.98 17.52
N GLN A 315 -5.84 4.16 16.74
CA GLN A 315 -5.98 5.34 15.89
C GLN A 315 -6.46 6.54 16.68
N TRP A 316 -5.91 7.71 16.39
CA TRP A 316 -6.32 8.98 16.98
C TRP A 316 -7.45 9.58 16.14
N LEU A 317 -8.63 9.71 16.71
CA LEU A 317 -9.83 10.07 15.97
C LEU A 317 -9.87 11.58 15.67
N LEU A 318 -10.15 11.92 14.41
CA LEU A 318 -10.49 13.27 13.97
C LEU A 318 -12.01 13.47 14.03
N ASN A 319 -12.76 12.43 13.70
CA ASN A 319 -14.20 12.34 13.91
C ASN A 319 -14.48 11.48 15.17
N PRO A 320 -14.89 12.09 16.30
CA PRO A 320 -15.22 11.35 17.53
C PRO A 320 -16.35 10.31 17.36
N GLU A 321 -17.20 10.50 16.35
CA GLU A 321 -18.33 9.62 16.00
C GLU A 321 -17.94 8.52 15.00
N PHE A 322 -16.66 8.39 14.66
CA PHE A 322 -16.20 7.29 13.83
C PHE A 322 -16.47 5.94 14.54
N ASN A 323 -17.23 5.09 13.87
CA ASN A 323 -17.61 3.75 14.31
C ASN A 323 -17.27 2.70 13.22
N GLY A 324 -16.26 3.00 12.40
CA GLY A 324 -15.72 2.10 11.39
C GLY A 324 -14.66 1.14 11.94
N ASP A 325 -14.12 0.31 11.05
CA ASP A 325 -13.19 -0.77 11.40
C ASP A 325 -11.87 -0.62 10.65
N VAL A 326 -10.78 -0.40 11.39
CA VAL A 326 -9.44 -0.26 10.82
C VAL A 326 -8.71 -1.59 10.98
N ARG A 327 -8.11 -2.08 9.90
CA ARG A 327 -7.43 -3.39 9.80
C ARG A 327 -6.00 -3.21 9.30
N ASP A 328 -5.09 -4.09 9.68
CA ASP A 328 -3.73 -4.07 9.14
C ASP A 328 -3.68 -4.75 7.76
N TRP A 329 -3.39 -3.99 6.71
CA TRP A 329 -3.22 -4.52 5.36
C TRP A 329 -1.99 -5.44 5.23
N ARG A 330 -0.95 -5.21 6.04
CA ARG A 330 0.30 -6.00 5.96
C ARG A 330 0.07 -7.45 6.34
N GLU A 331 -0.77 -7.68 7.35
CA GLU A 331 -1.20 -9.03 7.75
C GLU A 331 -2.02 -9.72 6.65
N LEU A 332 -2.94 -8.99 5.99
CA LEU A 332 -3.69 -9.51 4.84
C LEU A 332 -2.75 -9.99 3.73
N ALA A 333 -1.83 -9.13 3.30
CA ALA A 333 -0.89 -9.42 2.22
C ALA A 333 0.03 -10.59 2.58
N ALA A 334 0.52 -10.64 3.82
CA ALA A 334 1.36 -11.75 4.30
C ALA A 334 0.59 -13.07 4.35
N GLU A 335 -0.64 -13.07 4.86
CA GLU A 335 -1.50 -14.26 4.98
C GLU A 335 -1.82 -14.85 3.60
N ILE A 336 -2.36 -14.03 2.68
CA ILE A 336 -2.75 -14.51 1.35
C ILE A 336 -1.51 -14.85 0.51
N GLY A 337 -0.46 -14.03 0.58
CA GLY A 337 0.79 -14.26 -0.13
C GLY A 337 1.52 -15.54 0.27
N ALA A 338 1.27 -16.08 1.47
CA ALA A 338 1.82 -17.35 1.94
C ALA A 338 0.87 -18.54 1.80
N ARG A 339 -0.38 -18.30 1.36
CA ARG A 339 -1.41 -19.35 1.28
C ARG A 339 -1.10 -20.31 0.13
N PRO A 340 -1.07 -21.64 0.37
CA PRO A 340 -0.89 -22.62 -0.70
C PRO A 340 -2.08 -22.58 -1.66
N LEU A 341 -1.82 -22.90 -2.93
CA LEU A 341 -2.89 -23.10 -3.90
C LEU A 341 -3.60 -24.43 -3.63
N PRO A 342 -4.94 -24.50 -3.77
CA PRO A 342 -5.70 -25.73 -3.59
C PRO A 342 -5.50 -26.69 -4.79
N ASP A 343 -6.03 -27.91 -4.66
CA ASP A 343 -5.94 -28.95 -5.71
C ASP A 343 -6.82 -28.67 -6.95
N TYR A 344 -7.70 -27.67 -6.88
CA TYR A 344 -8.51 -27.22 -8.03
C TYR A 344 -7.92 -25.94 -8.64
N PRO A 345 -8.22 -25.62 -9.92
CA PRO A 345 -7.74 -24.40 -10.55
C PRO A 345 -8.19 -23.14 -9.80
N LEU A 346 -7.22 -22.41 -9.25
CA LEU A 346 -7.41 -21.14 -8.55
C LEU A 346 -6.46 -20.12 -9.15
N TYR A 347 -7.01 -19.04 -9.69
CA TYR A 347 -6.21 -17.86 -10.06
C TYR A 347 -6.01 -16.99 -8.81
N PRO A 348 -4.76 -16.81 -8.35
CA PRO A 348 -4.49 -16.03 -7.16
C PRO A 348 -4.78 -14.54 -7.39
N GLY A 349 -4.97 -13.83 -6.28
CA GLY A 349 -5.46 -12.46 -6.27
C GLY A 349 -4.64 -11.57 -5.33
N VAL A 350 -4.41 -10.32 -5.75
CA VAL A 350 -3.78 -9.27 -4.94
C VAL A 350 -4.62 -7.98 -4.94
N ASN A 351 -4.38 -7.06 -4.00
CA ASN A 351 -4.96 -5.70 -4.03
C ASN A 351 -3.94 -4.63 -3.60
N PRO A 352 -3.98 -3.39 -4.15
CA PRO A 352 -3.09 -2.30 -3.74
C PRO A 352 -3.52 -1.66 -2.41
N GLY A 353 -4.68 -2.01 -1.88
CA GLY A 353 -5.27 -1.41 -0.68
C GLY A 353 -6.77 -1.59 -0.69
N TRP A 354 -7.44 -1.21 0.40
CA TRP A 354 -8.90 -1.20 0.46
C TRP A 354 -9.42 -0.26 1.56
N ASP A 355 -10.34 0.62 1.22
CA ASP A 355 -10.96 1.62 2.08
C ASP A 355 -12.30 2.08 1.48
N ASN A 356 -13.41 1.65 2.08
CA ASN A 356 -14.76 2.01 1.62
C ASN A 356 -15.42 3.16 2.40
N GLU A 357 -14.64 3.99 3.09
CA GLU A 357 -15.13 5.17 3.80
C GLU A 357 -15.93 6.12 2.90
N ALA A 358 -15.54 6.26 1.63
CA ALA A 358 -16.26 7.08 0.65
C ALA A 358 -17.72 6.62 0.42
N ARG A 359 -17.99 5.31 0.46
CA ARG A 359 -19.36 4.74 0.37
C ARG A 359 -20.05 4.68 1.73
N ARG A 360 -19.31 4.65 2.84
CA ARG A 360 -19.83 4.39 4.20
C ARG A 360 -19.31 5.38 5.24
N SER A 361 -19.49 6.67 5.01
CA SER A 361 -18.89 7.70 5.88
C SER A 361 -19.16 7.49 7.38
N GLY A 362 -18.11 7.59 8.19
CA GLY A 362 -18.11 7.36 9.64
C GLY A 362 -18.17 5.88 10.04
N ARG A 363 -18.35 4.96 9.09
CA ARG A 363 -18.57 3.52 9.30
C ARG A 363 -17.83 2.65 8.28
N GLY A 364 -16.86 3.22 7.56
CA GLY A 364 -16.04 2.51 6.59
C GLY A 364 -15.22 1.42 7.27
N ARG A 365 -14.80 0.45 6.46
CA ARG A 365 -13.70 -0.45 6.81
C ARG A 365 -12.47 -0.01 6.03
N VAL A 366 -11.35 0.11 6.73
CA VAL A 366 -10.10 0.68 6.21
C VAL A 366 -8.98 -0.32 6.44
N TYR A 367 -8.27 -0.71 5.39
CA TYR A 367 -7.05 -1.51 5.49
C TYR A 367 -5.84 -0.57 5.47
N LEU A 368 -5.34 -0.24 6.65
CA LEU A 368 -4.22 0.68 6.85
C LEU A 368 -2.89 0.02 6.50
N HIS A 369 -1.87 0.86 6.27
CA HIS A 369 -0.48 0.44 6.01
C HIS A 369 -0.24 -0.29 4.68
N ALA A 370 -1.18 -0.18 3.72
CA ALA A 370 -0.91 -0.52 2.33
C ALA A 370 0.12 0.45 1.74
N SER A 371 1.09 -0.07 0.98
CA SER A 371 2.13 0.71 0.28
C SER A 371 2.43 0.10 -1.09
N PRO A 372 2.88 0.88 -2.08
CA PRO A 372 3.29 0.35 -3.39
C PRO A 372 4.38 -0.72 -3.27
N ARG A 373 5.34 -0.56 -2.33
CA ARG A 373 6.38 -1.57 -2.09
C ARG A 373 5.81 -2.86 -1.50
N GLY A 374 4.94 -2.77 -0.51
CA GLY A 374 4.28 -3.94 0.07
C GLY A 374 3.45 -4.69 -0.99
N TYR A 375 2.70 -3.95 -1.81
CA TYR A 375 1.93 -4.50 -2.92
C TYR A 375 2.83 -5.18 -3.97
N ARG A 376 3.92 -4.52 -4.39
CA ARG A 376 4.92 -5.12 -5.29
C ARG A 376 5.46 -6.42 -4.74
N ASP A 377 5.88 -6.44 -3.48
CA ASP A 377 6.49 -7.60 -2.86
C ASP A 377 5.49 -8.78 -2.79
N TRP A 378 4.21 -8.50 -2.51
CA TRP A 378 3.15 -9.52 -2.55
C TRP A 378 2.84 -10.02 -3.97
N LEU A 379 2.71 -9.12 -4.95
CA LEU A 379 2.48 -9.49 -6.34
C LEU A 379 3.66 -10.31 -6.89
N ARG A 380 4.90 -9.89 -6.61
CA ARG A 380 6.11 -10.60 -7.02
C ARG A 380 6.15 -12.01 -6.43
N ARG A 381 5.91 -12.15 -5.12
CA ARG A 381 5.80 -13.47 -4.48
C ARG A 381 4.74 -14.33 -5.15
N THR A 382 3.60 -13.75 -5.49
CA THR A 382 2.50 -14.48 -6.16
C THR A 382 2.94 -15.00 -7.53
N VAL A 383 3.57 -14.15 -8.35
CA VAL A 383 4.02 -14.48 -9.71
C VAL A 383 5.19 -15.47 -9.71
N HIS A 384 6.24 -15.20 -8.91
CA HIS A 384 7.50 -15.92 -8.98
C HIS A 384 7.61 -17.09 -8.00
N GLU A 385 6.85 -17.10 -6.91
CA GLU A 385 6.90 -18.15 -5.89
C GLU A 385 5.61 -18.99 -5.88
N ARG A 386 4.43 -18.41 -5.62
CA ARG A 386 3.15 -19.17 -5.53
C ARG A 386 2.82 -19.89 -6.84
N LEU A 387 3.05 -19.23 -7.97
CA LEU A 387 2.78 -19.77 -9.31
C LEU A 387 3.99 -20.47 -9.95
N SER A 388 5.09 -20.66 -9.22
CA SER A 388 6.33 -21.23 -9.77
C SER A 388 6.14 -22.61 -10.41
N ALA A 389 5.22 -23.42 -9.91
CA ALA A 389 4.90 -24.75 -10.42
C ALA A 389 4.01 -24.74 -11.69
N ALA A 390 3.29 -23.64 -11.96
CA ALA A 390 2.44 -23.53 -13.14
C ALA A 390 3.27 -23.13 -14.37
N PRO A 391 2.97 -23.65 -15.58
CA PRO A 391 3.54 -23.17 -16.83
C PRO A 391 3.32 -21.66 -17.00
N GLN A 392 4.33 -20.95 -17.50
CA GLN A 392 4.32 -19.47 -17.55
C GLN A 392 3.15 -18.90 -18.34
N ASP A 393 2.79 -19.52 -19.45
CA ASP A 393 1.68 -19.16 -20.34
C ASP A 393 0.29 -19.42 -19.73
N GLN A 394 0.21 -20.14 -18.60
CA GLN A 394 -1.01 -20.44 -17.86
C GLN A 394 -1.15 -19.60 -16.57
N ARG A 395 -0.16 -18.75 -16.26
CA ARG A 395 -0.15 -17.95 -15.03
C ARG A 395 -1.03 -16.73 -15.20
N LEU A 396 -2.18 -16.72 -14.52
CA LEU A 396 -3.02 -15.54 -14.37
C LEU A 396 -3.01 -15.08 -12.91
N VAL A 397 -2.91 -13.77 -12.69
CA VAL A 397 -3.06 -13.14 -11.38
C VAL A 397 -4.10 -12.05 -11.47
N PHE A 398 -5.12 -12.11 -10.62
CA PHE A 398 -6.14 -11.07 -10.56
C PHE A 398 -5.75 -9.95 -9.59
N ILE A 399 -6.11 -8.73 -9.93
CA ILE A 399 -5.84 -7.54 -9.11
C ILE A 399 -7.17 -6.83 -8.85
N ASN A 400 -7.55 -6.72 -7.59
CA ASN A 400 -8.67 -5.88 -7.15
C ASN A 400 -8.11 -4.52 -6.70
N ALA A 401 -8.15 -3.44 -7.49
CA ALA A 401 -8.71 -3.28 -8.83
C ALA A 401 -7.93 -2.21 -9.62
N TRP A 402 -8.33 -1.97 -10.87
CA TRP A 402 -7.87 -0.83 -11.67
C TRP A 402 -8.36 0.49 -11.06
N ASN A 403 -9.68 0.66 -10.93
CA ASN A 403 -10.33 1.95 -10.65
C ASN A 403 -11.48 1.92 -9.61
N GLU A 404 -11.43 1.05 -8.59
CA GLU A 404 -12.42 1.06 -7.49
C GLU A 404 -12.16 2.22 -6.49
N TRP A 405 -12.31 3.47 -6.95
CA TRP A 405 -11.97 4.68 -6.19
C TRP A 405 -12.71 4.81 -4.87
N ALA A 406 -14.01 4.47 -4.84
CA ALA A 406 -14.80 4.57 -3.62
C ALA A 406 -14.58 3.41 -2.63
N GLU A 407 -13.81 2.39 -3.03
CA GLU A 407 -13.29 1.34 -2.13
C GLU A 407 -11.77 1.42 -1.95
N GLY A 408 -11.11 2.48 -2.42
CA GLY A 408 -9.68 2.69 -2.23
C GLY A 408 -8.77 1.65 -2.90
N ALA A 409 -9.32 0.68 -3.63
CA ALA A 409 -8.61 -0.39 -4.33
C ALA A 409 -8.26 0.05 -5.75
N VAL A 410 -7.29 0.95 -5.88
CA VAL A 410 -7.00 1.66 -7.14
C VAL A 410 -5.53 1.58 -7.51
N LEU A 411 -5.27 1.12 -8.74
CA LEU A 411 -3.97 1.18 -9.41
C LEU A 411 -3.78 2.48 -10.20
N GLU A 412 -4.85 3.12 -10.66
CA GLU A 412 -4.76 4.39 -11.38
C GLU A 412 -3.94 5.44 -10.61
N PRO A 413 -3.21 6.32 -11.31
CA PRO A 413 -2.44 7.37 -10.67
C PRO A 413 -3.31 8.31 -9.83
N ASP A 414 -2.87 8.56 -8.60
CA ASP A 414 -3.51 9.50 -7.67
C ASP A 414 -2.58 10.68 -7.36
N ALA A 415 -3.13 11.81 -6.91
CA ALA A 415 -2.35 13.02 -6.68
C ALA A 415 -1.27 12.86 -5.59
N ARG A 416 -1.47 11.94 -4.64
CA ARG A 416 -0.57 11.72 -3.51
C ARG A 416 0.69 10.97 -3.92
N LEU A 417 0.54 9.90 -4.71
CA LEU A 417 1.63 8.97 -5.05
C LEU A 417 1.96 8.91 -6.55
N GLY A 418 1.19 9.59 -7.39
CA GLY A 418 1.35 9.56 -8.84
C GLY A 418 1.32 8.12 -9.37
N HIS A 419 2.35 7.75 -10.12
CA HIS A 419 2.47 6.44 -10.78
C HIS A 419 3.02 5.32 -9.89
N ALA A 420 3.15 5.53 -8.57
CA ALA A 420 3.87 4.58 -7.71
C ALA A 420 3.25 3.17 -7.71
N TRP A 421 1.91 3.06 -7.74
CA TRP A 421 1.20 1.78 -7.81
C TRP A 421 1.45 1.03 -9.13
N LEU A 422 1.40 1.74 -10.25
CA LEU A 422 1.67 1.16 -11.57
C LEU A 422 3.15 0.77 -11.73
N GLN A 423 4.08 1.60 -11.24
CA GLN A 423 5.50 1.25 -11.21
C GLN A 423 5.75 0.01 -10.35
N ALA A 424 5.09 -0.09 -9.19
CA ALA A 424 5.13 -1.28 -8.35
C ALA A 424 4.58 -2.53 -9.07
N THR A 425 3.49 -2.41 -9.84
CA THR A 425 2.98 -3.51 -10.68
C THR A 425 4.03 -3.98 -11.68
N ARG A 426 4.65 -3.06 -12.43
CA ARG A 426 5.70 -3.38 -13.40
C ARG A 426 6.91 -4.02 -12.74
N GLU A 427 7.41 -3.44 -11.64
CA GLU A 427 8.57 -3.96 -10.90
C GLU A 427 8.32 -5.37 -10.35
N ALA A 428 7.07 -5.73 -10.03
CA ALA A 428 6.72 -7.05 -9.52
C ALA A 428 6.85 -8.16 -10.56
N LEU A 429 6.79 -7.83 -11.86
CA LEU A 429 7.01 -8.75 -12.98
C LEU A 429 8.50 -8.98 -13.27
N LEU A 430 9.37 -8.12 -12.76
CA LEU A 430 10.81 -8.26 -12.92
C LEU A 430 11.37 -9.22 -11.86
N PRO A 431 12.40 -10.02 -12.20
CA PRO A 431 13.20 -10.74 -11.21
C PRO A 431 13.70 -9.80 -10.11
N LEU A 432 14.01 -10.35 -8.94
CA LEU A 432 14.61 -9.56 -7.86
C LEU A 432 15.90 -8.89 -8.38
N PRO A 433 15.98 -7.55 -8.37
CA PRO A 433 17.17 -6.86 -8.83
C PRO A 433 18.33 -7.15 -7.87
N ALA A 434 19.54 -7.24 -8.42
CA ALA A 434 20.74 -7.25 -7.61
C ALA A 434 20.86 -5.90 -6.88
N THR A 435 21.11 -5.94 -5.58
CA THR A 435 21.37 -4.72 -4.82
C THR A 435 22.76 -4.19 -5.13
N SER A 436 22.90 -2.86 -5.19
CA SER A 436 24.21 -2.25 -5.39
C SER A 436 25.09 -2.50 -4.15
N PRO A 437 26.28 -3.13 -4.29
CA PRO A 437 27.21 -3.31 -3.17
C PRO A 437 27.88 -1.99 -2.76
N GLN A 438 27.71 -0.95 -3.58
CA GLN A 438 28.23 0.39 -3.39
C GLN A 438 27.47 1.11 -2.26
N PRO A 439 28.13 1.51 -1.15
CA PRO A 439 27.46 2.26 -0.11
C PRO A 439 27.14 3.68 -0.61
N ALA A 440 25.93 4.14 -0.29
CA ALA A 440 25.56 5.53 -0.50
C ALA A 440 25.95 6.38 0.72
N VAL A 441 26.18 7.67 0.50
CA VAL A 441 26.25 8.66 1.56
C VAL A 441 25.32 9.82 1.23
N HIS A 442 24.45 10.16 2.18
CA HIS A 442 23.66 11.37 2.16
C HIS A 442 24.28 12.40 3.09
N VAL A 443 24.59 13.59 2.57
CA VAL A 443 25.03 14.73 3.36
C VAL A 443 23.99 15.85 3.26
N HIS A 444 23.36 16.22 4.37
CA HIS A 444 22.58 17.45 4.41
C HIS A 444 23.47 18.65 4.78
N ALA A 445 23.81 19.47 3.80
CA ALA A 445 24.70 20.62 3.92
C ALA A 445 23.90 21.92 4.08
N TRP A 446 23.78 22.39 5.31
CA TRP A 446 23.18 23.68 5.67
C TRP A 446 24.24 24.70 6.12
N TYR A 447 25.25 24.26 6.89
CA TYR A 447 26.38 25.06 7.38
C TYR A 447 27.64 24.75 6.58
N LEU A 448 27.87 25.50 5.51
CA LEU A 448 28.98 25.28 4.56
C LEU A 448 30.37 25.37 5.22
N GLU A 449 30.52 26.11 6.30
CA GLU A 449 31.76 26.22 7.06
C GLU A 449 32.25 24.89 7.64
N THR A 450 31.33 23.95 7.91
CA THR A 450 31.65 22.61 8.43
C THR A 450 31.70 21.53 7.35
N LEU A 451 31.34 21.86 6.11
CA LEU A 451 31.31 20.91 5.00
C LEU A 451 32.71 20.37 4.62
N PRO A 452 33.79 21.17 4.55
CA PRO A 452 35.12 20.66 4.20
C PRO A 452 35.63 19.53 5.10
N GLU A 453 35.30 19.58 6.39
CA GLU A 453 35.68 18.53 7.35
C GLU A 453 34.97 17.20 7.05
N LEU A 454 33.66 17.25 6.75
CA LEU A 454 32.89 16.09 6.32
C LEU A 454 33.43 15.48 5.03
N LEU A 455 33.72 16.32 4.03
CA LEU A 455 34.25 15.87 2.75
C LEU A 455 35.65 15.25 2.90
N SER A 456 36.48 15.82 3.76
CA SER A 456 37.80 15.25 4.10
C SER A 456 37.66 13.86 4.72
N ALA A 457 36.74 13.69 5.67
CA ALA A 457 36.46 12.40 6.31
C ALA A 457 35.95 11.34 5.30
N LEU A 458 35.07 11.73 4.37
CA LEU A 458 34.57 10.84 3.32
C LEU A 458 35.65 10.40 2.34
N ARG A 459 36.56 11.32 1.99
CA ARG A 459 37.71 11.03 1.13
C ARG A 459 38.67 10.06 1.83
N GLU A 460 38.99 10.31 3.10
CA GLU A 460 39.88 9.44 3.89
C GLU A 460 39.31 8.03 4.06
N ALA A 461 38.00 7.91 4.25
CA ALA A 461 37.33 6.62 4.34
C ALA A 461 37.52 5.73 3.08
N ALA A 462 37.84 6.34 1.93
CA ALA A 462 38.23 5.66 0.70
C ALA A 462 37.27 4.54 0.22
N LEU A 463 35.99 4.64 0.58
CA LEU A 463 34.94 3.77 0.06
C LEU A 463 34.45 4.28 -1.31
N PRO A 464 33.95 3.40 -2.18
CA PRO A 464 33.44 3.79 -3.49
C PRO A 464 32.07 4.45 -3.32
N TRP A 465 31.98 5.65 -2.75
CA TRP A 465 30.69 6.24 -2.37
C TRP A 465 29.79 6.58 -3.56
N ARG A 466 28.48 6.32 -3.42
CA ARG A 466 27.46 7.11 -4.13
C ARG A 466 27.12 8.33 -3.29
N ILE A 467 27.65 9.50 -3.64
CA ILE A 467 27.48 10.73 -2.86
C ILE A 467 26.25 11.51 -3.34
N ILE A 468 25.35 11.81 -2.41
CA ILE A 468 24.21 12.70 -2.61
C ILE A 468 24.24 13.78 -1.52
N VAL A 469 24.29 15.05 -1.92
CA VAL A 469 24.28 16.20 -1.01
C VAL A 469 23.00 16.98 -1.20
N THR A 470 22.26 17.23 -0.12
CA THR A 470 21.10 18.15 -0.16
C THR A 470 21.48 19.47 0.48
N THR A 471 21.13 20.60 -0.14
CA THR A 471 21.51 21.94 0.30
C THR A 471 20.46 22.97 -0.12
N PRO A 472 20.37 24.17 0.50
CA PRO A 472 19.53 25.23 0.00
C PRO A 472 19.89 25.63 -1.43
N ALA A 473 18.90 26.02 -2.24
CA ALA A 473 19.11 26.39 -3.64
C ALA A 473 20.23 27.42 -3.84
N GLN A 474 20.30 28.45 -2.98
CA GLN A 474 21.34 29.48 -3.03
C GLN A 474 22.77 28.99 -2.70
N GLN A 475 22.93 27.77 -2.19
CA GLN A 475 24.24 27.20 -1.81
C GLN A 475 24.72 26.11 -2.77
N LEU A 476 23.95 25.80 -3.83
CA LEU A 476 24.21 24.68 -4.73
C LEU A 476 25.62 24.73 -5.36
N ASP A 477 25.99 25.86 -5.95
CA ASP A 477 27.29 26.04 -6.60
C ASP A 477 28.46 25.91 -5.61
N ALA A 478 28.30 26.47 -4.40
CA ALA A 478 29.32 26.40 -3.36
C ALA A 478 29.55 24.96 -2.88
N VAL A 479 28.49 24.16 -2.76
CA VAL A 479 28.60 22.72 -2.42
C VAL A 479 29.26 21.94 -3.54
N GLN A 480 28.90 22.19 -4.80
CA GLN A 480 29.56 21.55 -5.95
C GLN A 480 31.05 21.88 -6.01
N GLN A 481 31.42 23.14 -5.78
CA GLN A 481 32.82 23.56 -5.72
C GLN A 481 33.57 22.91 -4.56
N ALA A 482 32.92 22.76 -3.40
CA ALA A 482 33.50 22.08 -2.24
C ALA A 482 33.75 20.58 -2.52
N LEU A 483 32.82 19.89 -3.19
CA LEU A 483 33.02 18.50 -3.63
C LEU A 483 34.23 18.39 -4.57
N ALA A 484 34.27 19.24 -5.59
CA ALA A 484 35.36 19.24 -6.58
C ALA A 484 36.72 19.53 -5.95
N SER A 485 36.81 20.50 -5.02
CA SER A 485 38.08 20.84 -4.35
C SER A 485 38.61 19.73 -3.46
N HIS A 486 37.75 18.83 -2.98
CA HIS A 486 38.13 17.64 -2.24
C HIS A 486 38.36 16.42 -3.14
N GLY A 487 38.21 16.55 -4.46
CA GLY A 487 38.35 15.44 -5.41
C GLY A 487 37.20 14.42 -5.33
N LEU A 488 36.04 14.84 -4.84
CA LEU A 488 34.84 14.00 -4.73
C LEU A 488 33.85 14.36 -5.82
N GLN A 489 33.15 13.35 -6.33
CA GLN A 489 32.03 13.53 -7.26
C GLN A 489 30.73 13.10 -6.56
N GLY A 490 29.72 13.95 -6.66
CA GLY A 490 28.43 13.71 -6.01
C GLY A 490 27.32 14.51 -6.67
N GLU A 491 26.10 14.03 -6.48
CA GLU A 491 24.92 14.78 -6.90
C GLU A 491 24.55 15.81 -5.84
N VAL A 492 24.22 17.03 -6.25
CA VAL A 492 23.77 18.10 -5.35
C VAL A 492 22.32 18.44 -5.66
N ILE A 493 21.44 18.30 -4.66
CA ILE A 493 20.00 18.50 -4.77
C ILE A 493 19.60 19.72 -3.97
N ALA A 494 18.96 20.69 -4.63
CA ALA A 494 18.39 21.85 -3.95
C ALA A 494 17.13 21.44 -3.14
N VAL A 495 17.10 21.81 -1.87
CA VAL A 495 15.95 21.59 -0.97
C VAL A 495 15.58 22.88 -0.22
N ALA A 496 14.32 22.99 0.20
CA ALA A 496 13.89 24.07 1.08
C ALA A 496 14.39 23.85 2.53
N ASN A 497 14.47 24.91 3.32
CA ASN A 497 14.75 24.81 4.76
C ASN A 497 13.50 24.32 5.51
N HIS A 498 13.20 23.03 5.40
CA HIS A 498 11.98 22.43 5.94
C HIS A 498 12.23 21.00 6.39
N GLY A 499 11.76 20.65 7.59
CA GLY A 499 12.00 19.32 8.17
C GLY A 499 13.46 19.00 8.51
N ARG A 500 14.33 20.02 8.56
CA ARG A 500 15.76 19.95 8.93
C ARG A 500 16.51 18.92 8.08
N ASP A 501 17.37 18.13 8.70
CA ASP A 501 18.11 17.03 8.06
C ASP A 501 17.27 15.75 7.87
N ILE A 502 16.08 15.67 8.49
CA ILE A 502 15.24 14.46 8.48
C ILE A 502 14.42 14.35 7.21
N LEU A 503 13.67 15.40 6.83
CA LEU A 503 12.85 15.36 5.62
C LEU A 503 13.70 15.12 4.35
N PRO A 504 14.79 15.88 4.09
CA PRO A 504 15.67 15.61 2.96
C PRO A 504 16.27 14.21 2.99
N PHE A 505 16.58 13.68 4.17
CA PHE A 505 17.07 12.31 4.28
C PHE A 505 16.01 11.27 3.89
N LEU A 506 14.77 11.41 4.32
CA LEU A 506 13.71 10.48 3.92
C LEU A 506 13.46 10.52 2.41
N GLU A 507 13.53 11.69 1.78
CA GLU A 507 13.41 11.82 0.32
C GLU A 507 14.59 11.16 -0.41
N VAL A 508 15.81 11.35 0.09
CA VAL A 508 17.00 10.69 -0.48
C VAL A 508 16.99 9.18 -0.24
N ALA A 509 16.58 8.72 0.94
CA ALA A 509 16.47 7.30 1.26
C ALA A 509 15.40 6.60 0.41
N GLU A 510 14.27 7.27 0.18
CA GLU A 510 13.24 6.81 -0.76
C GLU A 510 13.83 6.62 -2.15
N ARG A 511 14.57 7.61 -2.67
CA ARG A 511 15.21 7.51 -3.98
C ARG A 511 16.28 6.40 -4.03
N LEU A 512 17.12 6.28 -3.00
CA LEU A 512 18.16 5.25 -2.96
C LEU A 512 17.55 3.83 -2.98
N LEU A 513 16.44 3.61 -2.28
CA LEU A 513 15.72 2.33 -2.36
C LEU A 513 15.21 2.03 -3.78
N GLN A 514 14.75 3.07 -4.47
CA GLN A 514 14.25 2.95 -5.84
C GLN A 514 15.39 2.63 -6.82
N ASP A 515 16.56 3.21 -6.59
CA ASP A 515 17.81 2.97 -7.33
C ASP A 515 18.52 1.66 -6.90
N GLN A 516 17.86 0.79 -6.14
CA GLN A 516 18.35 -0.52 -5.68
C GLN A 516 19.64 -0.44 -4.83
N HIS A 517 19.86 0.66 -4.12
CA HIS A 517 20.85 0.70 -3.06
C HIS A 517 20.31 0.01 -1.80
N ASP A 518 21.23 -0.58 -1.04
CA ASP A 518 20.92 -1.30 0.21
C ASP A 518 21.39 -0.54 1.46
N LEU A 519 22.50 0.19 1.37
CA LEU A 519 23.15 0.81 2.52
C LEU A 519 23.37 2.32 2.30
N VAL A 520 23.05 3.12 3.31
CA VAL A 520 23.31 4.56 3.33
C VAL A 520 23.96 5.01 4.64
N LEU A 521 25.01 5.81 4.53
CA LEU A 521 25.52 6.65 5.62
C LEU A 521 24.82 8.02 5.56
N LYS A 522 24.12 8.42 6.61
CA LYS A 522 23.53 9.76 6.72
C LYS A 522 24.38 10.63 7.61
N LEU A 523 24.73 11.79 7.08
CA LEU A 523 25.50 12.84 7.72
C LEU A 523 24.80 14.18 7.50
N HIS A 524 25.11 15.16 8.34
CA HIS A 524 24.68 16.53 8.10
C HIS A 524 25.72 17.51 8.67
N THR A 525 25.77 18.71 8.11
CA THR A 525 26.53 19.80 8.73
C THR A 525 25.85 20.20 10.04
N LYS A 526 26.64 20.45 11.08
CA LYS A 526 26.12 20.81 12.40
C LYS A 526 26.96 21.95 12.96
N ARG A 527 26.29 23.02 13.38
CA ARG A 527 26.91 24.17 14.02
C ARG A 527 26.24 24.46 15.34
N SER A 528 27.03 24.92 16.30
CA SER A 528 26.58 25.24 17.64
C SER A 528 26.42 26.75 17.78
N THR A 529 25.25 27.29 17.43
CA THR A 529 25.00 28.74 17.62
C THR A 529 24.61 29.11 19.05
N HIS A 530 24.30 28.12 19.91
CA HIS A 530 23.74 28.33 21.26
C HIS A 530 24.36 27.46 22.37
N ARG A 531 25.41 26.67 22.10
CA ARG A 531 26.09 25.81 23.09
C ARG A 531 27.60 25.74 22.82
N ASP A 532 28.39 25.66 23.88
CA ASP A 532 29.86 25.64 23.79
C ASP A 532 30.45 24.31 23.29
N ASN A 533 29.67 23.22 23.25
CA ASN A 533 30.17 21.86 23.00
C ASN A 533 29.60 21.14 21.76
N GLY A 534 28.81 21.78 20.90
CA GLY A 534 28.22 21.06 19.75
C GLY A 534 29.20 20.80 18.60
N ASP A 535 30.32 21.53 18.53
CA ASP A 535 31.40 21.25 17.57
C ASP A 535 32.14 19.96 17.98
N GLN A 536 32.37 19.78 19.29
CA GLN A 536 32.84 18.52 19.86
C GLN A 536 31.88 17.37 19.54
N TRP A 537 30.56 17.58 19.68
CA TRP A 537 29.57 16.55 19.33
C TRP A 537 29.69 16.12 17.87
N ARG A 538 29.81 17.08 16.95
CA ARG A 538 29.99 16.78 15.51
C ARG A 538 31.28 16.00 15.27
N GLN A 539 32.39 16.44 15.85
CA GLN A 539 33.69 15.78 15.70
C GLN A 539 33.68 14.34 16.24
N GLU A 540 33.06 14.11 17.39
CA GLU A 540 32.90 12.76 17.97
C GLU A 540 32.10 11.83 17.05
N LEU A 541 30.99 12.31 16.47
CA LEU A 541 30.20 11.54 15.52
C LEU A 541 31.03 11.13 14.28
N LEU A 542 31.77 12.07 13.69
CA LEU A 542 32.61 11.78 12.52
C LEU A 542 33.76 10.84 12.85
N GLN A 543 34.40 11.04 14.00
CA GLN A 543 35.48 10.17 14.45
C GLN A 543 35.01 8.73 14.63
N ARG A 544 33.80 8.53 15.17
CA ARG A 544 33.27 7.19 15.45
C ARG A 544 32.66 6.49 14.23
N LEU A 545 32.11 7.25 13.30
CA LEU A 545 31.42 6.71 12.12
C LEU A 545 32.31 6.58 10.87
N LEU A 546 33.39 7.37 10.76
CA LEU A 546 34.18 7.49 9.54
C LEU A 546 35.68 7.25 9.72
N HIS A 547 36.33 7.99 10.62
CA HIS A 547 37.79 8.07 10.70
C HIS A 547 38.47 6.77 11.10
N GLY A 548 39.79 6.68 10.89
CA GLY A 548 40.62 5.57 11.39
C GLY A 548 40.25 4.21 10.80
N GLY A 549 39.73 4.18 9.57
CA GLY A 549 39.27 2.96 8.90
C GLY A 549 37.95 2.40 9.43
N ARG A 550 37.26 3.10 10.34
CA ARG A 550 35.99 2.62 10.92
C ARG A 550 34.89 2.51 9.86
N ALA A 551 34.80 3.44 8.91
CA ALA A 551 33.82 3.39 7.81
C ALA A 551 33.85 2.04 7.05
N ALA A 552 35.06 1.61 6.65
CA ALA A 552 35.24 0.37 5.90
C ALA A 552 34.89 -0.87 6.74
N ARG A 553 35.24 -0.86 8.04
CA ARG A 553 34.89 -1.96 8.96
C ARG A 553 33.38 -2.03 9.23
N ILE A 554 32.70 -0.88 9.36
CA ILE A 554 31.24 -0.82 9.51
C ILE A 554 30.58 -1.33 8.23
N HIS A 555 31.02 -0.89 7.05
CA HIS A 555 30.51 -1.37 5.76
C HIS A 555 30.69 -2.90 5.63
N ALA A 556 31.87 -3.42 5.97
CA ALA A 556 32.12 -4.86 5.99
C ALA A 556 31.20 -5.61 6.98
N ALA A 557 30.88 -5.01 8.14
CA ALA A 557 29.94 -5.59 9.08
C ALA A 557 28.51 -5.71 8.50
N PHE A 558 28.04 -4.71 7.75
CA PHE A 558 26.76 -4.80 7.02
C PHE A 558 26.76 -5.86 5.91
N GLN A 559 27.91 -6.06 5.25
CA GLN A 559 28.06 -7.13 4.25
C GLN A 559 28.07 -8.52 4.89
N ALA A 560 28.68 -8.65 6.07
CA ALA A 560 28.78 -9.93 6.78
C ALA A 560 27.49 -10.32 7.51
N ASP A 561 26.69 -9.35 7.94
CA ASP A 561 25.46 -9.59 8.71
C ASP A 561 24.22 -8.95 8.04
N PRO A 562 23.39 -9.76 7.35
CA PRO A 562 22.11 -9.33 6.80
C PRO A 562 21.13 -8.80 7.85
N GLY A 563 21.26 -9.23 9.11
CA GLY A 563 20.43 -8.78 10.22
C GLY A 563 20.81 -7.40 10.76
N LEU A 564 21.98 -6.86 10.42
CA LEU A 564 22.39 -5.52 10.84
C LEU A 564 21.61 -4.46 10.05
N GLY A 565 20.83 -3.63 10.77
CA GLY A 565 19.95 -2.63 10.16
C GLY A 565 20.35 -1.18 10.41
N MET A 566 20.94 -0.89 11.57
CA MET A 566 21.31 0.48 11.97
C MET A 566 22.58 0.48 12.81
N VAL A 567 23.54 1.33 12.45
CA VAL A 567 24.76 1.57 13.24
C VAL A 567 24.88 3.04 13.56
N VAL A 568 25.03 3.37 14.84
CA VAL A 568 25.28 4.73 15.32
C VAL A 568 26.57 4.81 16.10
N ALA A 569 27.08 6.01 16.33
CA ALA A 569 28.27 6.20 17.15
C ALA A 569 28.02 5.71 18.58
N GLU A 570 28.96 4.95 19.14
CA GLU A 570 28.93 4.58 20.56
C GLU A 570 28.81 5.84 21.44
N GLY A 571 28.14 5.74 22.59
CA GLY A 571 27.83 6.89 23.46
C GLY A 571 26.70 7.80 22.97
N HIS A 572 26.19 7.60 21.75
CA HIS A 572 25.04 8.34 21.20
C HIS A 572 23.79 7.46 20.96
N LEU A 573 23.87 6.15 21.24
CA LEU A 573 22.70 5.28 21.26
C LEU A 573 22.01 5.41 22.62
N LEU A 574 20.88 6.10 22.65
CA LEU A 574 20.21 6.48 23.90
C LEU A 574 18.83 5.79 24.02
N PRO A 575 18.38 5.45 25.25
CA PRO A 575 17.02 5.01 25.48
C PRO A 575 16.03 6.13 25.16
N VAL A 576 15.01 5.85 24.35
CA VAL A 576 13.97 6.85 24.00
C VAL A 576 13.24 7.33 25.25
N ALA A 577 13.01 6.43 26.22
CA ALA A 577 12.30 6.72 27.47
C ALA A 577 12.94 7.86 28.28
N ASP A 578 14.27 7.99 28.25
CA ASP A 578 15.02 8.99 29.00
C ASP A 578 15.02 10.36 28.31
N PHE A 579 14.65 10.44 27.03
CA PHE A 579 14.79 11.64 26.20
C PHE A 579 13.51 11.97 25.40
N ILE A 580 12.34 11.63 25.94
CA ILE A 580 11.04 11.92 25.30
C ILE A 580 10.85 13.44 25.12
N GLY A 581 11.22 14.22 26.14
CA GLY A 581 11.04 15.67 26.18
C GLY A 581 9.59 16.07 25.91
N GLY A 582 9.40 17.08 25.06
CA GLY A 582 8.07 17.52 24.63
C GLY A 582 7.40 16.61 23.59
N ASN A 583 8.08 15.56 23.09
CA ASN A 583 7.59 14.76 21.96
C ASN A 583 6.65 13.63 22.35
N GLY A 584 6.33 13.42 23.63
CA GLY A 584 5.49 12.29 24.06
C GLY A 584 4.23 12.10 23.22
N PRO A 585 3.38 13.15 23.05
CA PRO A 585 2.19 13.07 22.20
C PRO A 585 2.50 12.84 20.71
N ALA A 586 3.47 13.56 20.14
CA ALA A 586 3.85 13.43 18.73
C ALA A 586 4.40 12.03 18.40
N LEU A 587 5.18 11.46 19.33
CA LEU A 587 5.75 10.12 19.22
C LEU A 587 4.69 9.03 19.27
N GLN A 588 3.68 9.16 20.15
CA GLN A 588 2.57 8.21 20.21
C GLN A 588 1.75 8.21 18.92
N ARG A 589 1.44 9.41 18.40
CA ARG A 589 0.73 9.56 17.12
C ARG A 589 1.54 9.03 15.95
N LEU A 590 2.85 9.30 15.92
CA LEU A 590 3.75 8.75 14.90
C LEU A 590 3.82 7.22 14.97
N ARG A 591 3.96 6.62 16.16
CA ARG A 591 3.95 5.15 16.30
C ARG A 591 2.66 4.54 15.77
N ALA A 592 1.50 5.12 16.10
CA ALA A 592 0.21 4.68 15.54
C ALA A 592 0.20 4.82 14.00
N ARG A 593 0.70 5.94 13.47
CA ARG A 593 0.81 6.20 12.02
C ARG A 593 1.66 5.17 11.28
N LEU A 594 2.76 4.75 11.89
CA LEU A 594 3.70 3.76 11.33
C LEU A 594 3.28 2.30 11.62
N GLY A 595 2.29 2.10 12.49
CA GLY A 595 1.88 0.77 12.95
C GLY A 595 2.97 0.09 13.79
N LEU A 596 3.70 0.88 14.60
CA LEU A 596 4.73 0.41 15.52
C LEU A 596 4.10 0.08 16.89
N PRO A 597 4.38 -1.09 17.46
CA PRO A 597 3.92 -1.43 18.80
C PRO A 597 4.61 -0.56 19.86
N PRO A 598 4.03 -0.38 21.06
CA PRO A 598 4.73 0.26 22.17
C PRO A 598 6.00 -0.53 22.54
N ALA A 599 7.17 0.07 22.34
CA ALA A 599 8.45 -0.57 22.64
C ALA A 599 8.91 -0.27 24.09
N GLN A 600 9.19 -1.31 24.87
CA GLN A 600 9.66 -1.19 26.26
C GLN A 600 11.14 -0.74 26.37
N ALA A 601 11.96 -1.04 25.35
CA ALA A 601 13.38 -0.72 25.31
C ALA A 601 13.77 -0.05 23.98
N ALA A 602 12.98 0.94 23.55
CA ALA A 602 13.28 1.71 22.35
C ALA A 602 14.57 2.52 22.52
N VAL A 603 15.40 2.53 21.48
CA VAL A 603 16.66 3.29 21.41
C VAL A 603 16.70 4.15 20.16
N PHE A 604 17.47 5.23 20.20
CA PHE A 604 17.69 6.11 19.05
C PHE A 604 19.12 6.65 19.03
N GLY A 605 19.60 7.00 17.83
CA GLY A 605 20.89 7.65 17.63
C GLY A 605 20.77 9.16 17.77
N ALA A 606 21.24 9.71 18.89
CA ALA A 606 21.16 11.13 19.14
C ALA A 606 22.08 11.92 18.20
N GLY A 607 21.51 12.93 17.54
CA GLY A 607 22.21 13.76 16.56
C GLY A 607 22.07 13.26 15.13
N SER A 608 21.15 12.33 14.88
CA SER A 608 20.67 11.89 13.56
C SER A 608 21.76 11.54 12.52
N MET A 609 22.95 11.12 12.93
CA MET A 609 24.02 10.60 12.04
C MET A 609 24.29 9.12 12.29
N GLY A 610 24.54 8.36 11.23
CA GLY A 610 24.72 6.92 11.33
C GLY A 610 24.63 6.19 9.99
N TRP A 611 24.68 4.87 10.04
CA TRP A 611 24.51 3.98 8.90
C TRP A 611 23.19 3.24 9.00
N TRP A 612 22.50 3.10 7.87
CA TRP A 612 21.23 2.40 7.77
C TRP A 612 21.21 1.45 6.58
N ARG A 613 20.86 0.19 6.83
CA ARG A 613 20.26 -0.64 5.80
C ARG A 613 18.92 -0.01 5.44
N LEU A 614 18.72 0.34 4.18
CA LEU A 614 17.54 1.09 3.75
C LEU A 614 16.23 0.33 4.02
N GLN A 615 16.27 -1.01 4.06
CA GLN A 615 15.14 -1.84 4.50
C GLN A 615 14.65 -1.49 5.92
N ALA A 616 15.54 -1.08 6.83
CA ALA A 616 15.17 -0.66 8.19
C ALA A 616 14.31 0.62 8.22
N LEU A 617 14.33 1.42 7.15
CA LEU A 617 13.59 2.66 7.04
C LEU A 617 12.21 2.49 6.40
N ARG A 618 11.88 1.29 5.90
CA ARG A 618 10.60 1.03 5.22
C ARG A 618 9.37 1.47 6.04
N PRO A 619 9.26 1.26 7.36
CA PRO A 619 8.09 1.73 8.10
C PRO A 619 7.82 3.22 7.93
N LEU A 620 8.86 4.07 7.89
CA LEU A 620 8.75 5.51 7.66
C LEU A 620 8.45 5.84 6.19
N LEU A 621 9.16 5.19 5.26
CA LEU A 621 9.05 5.47 3.84
C LEU A 621 7.70 5.02 3.27
N ASP A 622 7.17 3.88 3.73
CA ASP A 622 5.88 3.32 3.33
C ASP A 622 4.69 4.02 4.00
N ALA A 623 4.94 4.85 5.03
CA ALA A 623 3.90 5.71 5.59
C ALA A 623 3.56 6.89 4.66
N HIS A 624 4.41 7.18 3.67
CA HIS A 624 4.27 8.24 2.67
C HIS A 624 3.82 9.55 3.34
N LEU A 625 4.68 10.06 4.22
CA LEU A 625 4.46 11.30 4.93
C LEU A 625 4.42 12.47 3.94
N TYR A 626 3.55 13.44 4.20
CA TYR A 626 3.50 14.68 3.45
C TYR A 626 4.61 15.63 3.90
N ARG A 627 5.08 16.49 2.98
CA ARG A 627 6.07 17.52 3.33
C ARG A 627 5.45 18.49 4.33
N SER A 628 4.22 18.91 4.09
CA SER A 628 3.44 19.79 4.98
C SER A 628 3.18 19.25 6.39
N ALA A 629 3.41 17.95 6.63
CA ALA A 629 3.36 17.37 7.97
C ALA A 629 4.55 17.79 8.85
N PHE A 630 5.66 18.23 8.24
CA PHE A 630 6.82 18.73 8.96
C PHE A 630 6.60 20.18 9.38
N ASP A 631 7.04 20.51 10.59
CA ASP A 631 6.91 21.85 11.15
C ASP A 631 7.70 22.90 10.35
N PRO A 632 7.16 24.11 10.14
CA PRO A 632 7.94 25.24 9.62
C PRO A 632 9.12 25.54 10.54
N GLU A 633 10.29 25.83 9.96
CA GLU A 633 11.50 26.08 10.74
C GLU A 633 11.45 27.48 11.39
N GLN A 634 11.34 27.53 12.72
CA GLN A 634 11.33 28.77 13.52
C GLN A 634 12.35 28.71 14.68
N GLY A 635 13.37 27.85 14.58
CA GLY A 635 14.39 27.68 15.62
C GLY A 635 13.96 26.79 16.78
N GLN A 636 12.97 25.92 16.58
CA GLN A 636 12.47 25.01 17.63
C GLN A 636 13.57 24.02 18.05
N THR A 637 13.67 23.69 19.33
CA THR A 637 14.70 22.77 19.84
C THR A 637 14.19 21.37 20.16
N ASP A 638 12.88 21.16 20.17
CA ASP A 638 12.22 19.86 20.42
C ASP A 638 10.75 19.91 19.94
N ALA A 639 9.98 18.82 20.13
CA ALA A 639 8.52 18.75 19.89
C ALA A 639 8.06 18.97 18.44
N THR A 640 8.89 18.62 17.46
CA THR A 640 8.53 18.63 16.02
C THR A 640 8.44 17.22 15.47
N LEU A 641 7.79 17.04 14.30
CA LEU A 641 7.74 15.75 13.63
C LEU A 641 9.15 15.18 13.34
N ALA A 642 10.11 16.05 12.96
CA ALA A 642 11.48 15.64 12.72
C ALA A 642 12.14 15.03 13.97
N HIS A 643 11.94 15.63 15.15
CA HIS A 643 12.44 15.12 16.42
C HIS A 643 11.74 13.82 16.84
N ALA A 644 10.45 13.66 16.53
CA ALA A 644 9.74 12.39 16.75
C ALA A 644 10.26 11.28 15.82
N ILE A 645 10.56 11.60 14.56
CA ILE A 645 11.13 10.65 13.57
C ILE A 645 12.53 10.17 14.00
N GLU A 646 13.39 11.08 14.46
CA GLU A 646 14.72 10.71 14.97
C GLU A 646 14.63 9.63 16.04
N ARG A 647 13.65 9.75 16.95
CA ARG A 647 13.44 8.81 18.07
C ARG A 647 12.91 7.44 17.65
N VAL A 648 12.23 7.32 16.51
CA VAL A 648 11.67 6.04 16.04
C VAL A 648 12.58 5.30 15.06
N PHE A 649 13.74 5.83 14.65
CA PHE A 649 14.63 5.11 13.72
C PHE A 649 15.04 3.73 14.24
N GLY A 650 15.37 3.62 15.53
CA GLY A 650 15.72 2.34 16.14
C GLY A 650 14.53 1.38 16.21
N GLU A 651 13.33 1.89 16.52
CA GLU A 651 12.10 1.10 16.52
C GLU A 651 11.71 0.62 15.11
N CYS A 652 11.91 1.44 14.08
CA CYS A 652 11.67 1.05 12.69
C CYS A 652 12.63 -0.08 12.27
N CYS A 653 13.89 0.00 12.70
CA CYS A 653 14.89 -1.03 12.49
C CYS A 653 14.47 -2.37 13.11
N THR A 654 14.13 -2.37 14.41
CA THR A 654 13.72 -3.59 15.11
C THR A 654 12.38 -4.14 14.63
N HIS A 655 11.41 -3.28 14.30
CA HIS A 655 10.14 -3.68 13.70
C HIS A 655 10.30 -4.34 12.33
N SER A 656 11.36 -3.97 11.60
CA SER A 656 11.71 -4.61 10.32
C SER A 656 12.47 -5.94 10.49
N GLY A 657 12.60 -6.43 11.73
CA GLY A 657 13.34 -7.66 12.05
C GLY A 657 14.86 -7.51 12.05
N LEU A 658 15.37 -6.27 12.05
CA LEU A 658 16.79 -5.96 12.00
C LEU A 658 17.31 -5.46 13.36
N ARG A 659 18.62 -5.56 13.59
CA ARG A 659 19.25 -5.13 14.84
C ARG A 659 19.88 -3.74 14.73
N VAL A 660 19.83 -3.03 15.85
CA VAL A 660 20.56 -1.78 16.07
C VAL A 660 21.88 -2.12 16.76
N ALA A 661 22.96 -1.45 16.38
CA ALA A 661 24.29 -1.62 16.96
C ALA A 661 25.02 -0.27 17.09
N THR A 662 26.07 -0.24 17.90
CA THR A 662 27.03 0.87 17.91
C THR A 662 28.20 0.58 16.97
N ALA A 663 28.91 1.61 16.52
CA ALA A 663 30.13 1.45 15.75
C ALA A 663 31.17 0.62 16.54
N ALA A 664 31.40 0.93 17.83
CA ALA A 664 32.28 0.13 18.68
C ALA A 664 31.91 -1.37 18.68
N SER A 665 30.63 -1.71 18.90
CA SER A 665 30.19 -3.12 18.91
C SER A 665 30.43 -3.85 17.58
N CYS A 666 30.24 -3.17 16.44
CA CYS A 666 30.52 -3.74 15.11
C CYS A 666 32.01 -4.01 14.90
N LEU A 667 32.85 -3.25 15.61
CA LEU A 667 34.30 -3.31 15.52
C LEU A 667 34.92 -4.20 16.61
N GLY A 668 34.11 -4.82 17.48
CA GLY A 668 34.60 -5.59 18.63
C GLY A 668 35.26 -4.74 19.71
N GLU A 669 34.97 -3.44 19.73
CA GLU A 669 35.42 -2.48 20.73
C GLU A 669 34.37 -2.37 21.86
N ALA A 670 34.80 -1.97 23.06
CA ALA A 670 33.89 -1.79 24.17
C ALA A 670 33.08 -0.50 24.02
N ASP A 671 31.77 -0.56 24.26
CA ASP A 671 30.95 0.64 24.42
C ASP A 671 31.36 1.40 25.69
N PRO A 672 31.34 2.74 25.67
CA PRO A 672 31.63 3.54 26.85
C PRO A 672 30.62 3.24 27.97
N ALA A 673 31.11 3.16 29.21
CA ALA A 673 30.26 2.97 30.38
C ALA A 673 29.22 4.11 30.48
N GLY A 674 28.00 3.78 30.94
CA GLY A 674 26.90 4.73 31.03
C GLY A 674 27.25 5.94 31.92
N SER A 675 27.56 7.07 31.29
CA SER A 675 27.69 8.38 31.93
C SER A 675 26.46 9.25 31.61
N ASP A 676 26.33 10.40 32.27
CA ASP A 676 25.38 11.42 31.84
C ASP A 676 25.69 11.87 30.40
N TYR A 677 24.64 12.02 29.58
CA TYR A 677 24.80 12.40 28.18
C TYR A 677 25.10 13.91 28.08
N ALA A 678 26.32 14.26 27.66
CA ALA A 678 26.82 15.64 27.68
C ALA A 678 26.03 16.61 26.77
N TYR A 679 25.25 16.08 25.81
CA TYR A 679 24.61 16.86 24.76
C TYR A 679 23.09 16.99 24.89
N ALA A 680 22.44 16.33 25.84
CA ALA A 680 21.02 16.55 26.12
C ALA A 680 20.69 16.21 27.57
N ARG A 681 19.73 16.91 28.15
CA ARG A 681 19.22 16.60 29.49
C ARG A 681 18.22 15.45 29.39
N ARG A 682 18.27 14.53 30.36
CA ARG A 682 17.21 13.54 30.54
C ARG A 682 15.89 14.25 30.88
N SER A 683 14.79 13.71 30.39
CA SER A 683 13.43 14.27 30.51
C SER A 683 12.84 14.11 31.91
#